data_AF-A0A438N2U2-F1
#
_entry.id   AF-A0A438N2U2-F1
#
_cell.length_a   1.000
_cell.length_b   1.000
_cell.length_c   1.000
_cell.angle_alpha   90.00
_cell.angle_beta   90.00
_cell.angle_gamma   90.00
#
_symmetry.space_group_name_H-M   'P 1'
#
loop_
_entity.id
_entity.type
_entity.pdbx_description
1 polymer ?
#
loop_
_entity_poly.entity_id
_entity_poly.type
_entity_poly.pdbx_seq_one_letter_code
_entity_poly.pdbx_strand_id
1 'polypeptide(L)'
;MGSIGYDYDFIKPSSTSNASRPIDEARPLKVIYIGAGVSGILAAIEFLKAVPSLELVIYEKNPEVGGTWYENKYPGCACDIPSHAYQLSFESWTEWSQFYSGAPEILQYWKMVAEKYRVRDFVRFQHKCVEARWDESRSKWTTKFLRLDSEEPSIVEDEADVLITGTGLLNDWKWPSIEGLQDFKGPLLHTANWDESFDVTGKKVAVIGAGSSGIQVVPAIVDKVSAMDHYVRGKTWISTQFSQDLLEETTHNQSSNFDYSQEQKQQWRDDPESYIKYRKAMEFGLQSTYDNVKLGSQSHARARRNYERHMRERLSAKPGLAEQLIPDFPPLCKRLTPGPGYLEALMQSHVALISQPIVSVDTKGITTADGVYRQVDAIICATGFETSPGQGFPIYGEDGVNLREKYAVRPKTYLGLCTNNFPNFFQSLGPNSFQGAGTLLVMMEQAHKYMAQILRRMAYGDLKTIQPKKRQVENFTSYCDKYFENTVYTAGCASWYTTKLKDPTGAGNGATKVTALWPGSSVHYVRAMESVRWEDYELENVDTSDFGWFGNGRTVGEVGATQDAEALTWYLNQTNFLGDLNVDRNASEIIPTSNGFVEDNKPQRQEKVDLLDVTVPRIEPEATHTQDDLARSEVKVEELDIQSQPLIHLNGWNVEKGTKIESIHHIVTPV
;
A
#
# COMPACT_ATOMS: atom_id res chain seq x y z
N MET A 1 -52.78 44.06 18.07
CA MET A 1 -51.53 43.86 17.30
C MET A 1 -50.51 43.26 18.24
N GLY A 2 -50.33 41.94 18.21
CA GLY A 2 -49.30 41.26 19.01
C GLY A 2 -48.02 41.18 18.19
N SER A 3 -46.91 41.73 18.71
CA SER A 3 -45.60 41.53 18.11
C SER A 3 -45.14 40.11 18.40
N ILE A 4 -44.90 39.33 17.36
CA ILE A 4 -44.17 38.07 17.44
C ILE A 4 -42.72 38.47 17.76
N GLY A 5 -42.33 38.36 19.02
CA GLY A 5 -40.93 38.50 19.42
C GLY A 5 -40.15 37.32 18.89
N TYR A 6 -39.21 37.58 17.99
CA TYR A 6 -38.16 36.60 17.68
C TYR A 6 -37.23 36.57 18.89
N ASP A 7 -37.29 35.48 19.67
CA ASP A 7 -36.22 35.14 20.62
C ASP A 7 -34.97 34.86 19.79
N TYR A 8 -34.11 35.87 19.65
CA TYR A 8 -32.74 35.63 19.25
C TYR A 8 -32.05 34.96 20.45
N ASP A 9 -31.87 33.64 20.39
CA ASP A 9 -30.91 32.95 21.24
C ASP A 9 -29.55 33.62 21.01
N PHE A 10 -29.17 34.53 21.91
CA PHE A 10 -27.83 35.09 21.94
C PHE A 10 -26.88 33.95 22.30
N ILE A 11 -26.37 33.26 21.27
CA ILE A 11 -25.25 32.35 21.40
C ILE A 11 -24.13 33.15 22.06
N LYS A 12 -23.82 32.84 23.31
CA LYS A 12 -22.69 33.46 24.00
C LYS A 12 -21.44 33.13 23.18
N PRO A 13 -20.69 34.13 22.69
CA PRO A 13 -19.46 33.86 21.97
C PRO A 13 -18.51 33.06 22.87
N SER A 14 -17.69 32.21 22.24
CA SER A 14 -16.59 31.53 22.92
C SER A 14 -15.68 32.54 23.62
N SER A 15 -14.92 32.08 24.62
CA SER A 15 -13.97 32.94 25.35
C SER A 15 -13.04 33.69 24.37
N THR A 16 -12.57 34.87 24.75
CA THR A 16 -11.59 35.62 23.95
C THR A 16 -10.33 34.79 23.76
N SER A 17 -9.93 34.56 22.50
CA SER A 17 -8.71 33.84 22.12
C SER A 17 -7.47 34.47 22.75
N ASN A 18 -6.55 33.63 23.24
CA ASN A 18 -5.24 34.06 23.76
C ASN A 18 -4.11 33.77 22.75
N ALA A 19 -4.43 33.44 21.51
CA ALA A 19 -3.45 33.05 20.50
C ALA A 19 -2.49 34.21 20.18
N SER A 20 -1.22 34.03 20.55
CA SER A 20 -0.15 35.04 20.38
C SER A 20 0.74 34.79 19.15
N ARG A 21 0.59 33.63 18.50
CA ARG A 21 1.35 33.23 17.30
C ARG A 21 0.72 33.75 16.00
N PRO A 22 1.51 33.97 14.94
CA PRO A 22 1.01 34.09 13.58
C PRO A 22 0.21 32.86 13.12
N ILE A 23 -0.69 33.06 12.16
CA ILE A 23 -1.62 32.01 11.68
C ILE A 23 -0.89 30.82 11.03
N ASP A 24 0.22 31.10 10.35
CA ASP A 24 1.07 30.16 9.62
C ASP A 24 2.33 29.75 10.40
N GLU A 25 2.41 30.07 11.70
CA GLU A 25 3.40 29.49 12.60
C GLU A 25 2.85 28.16 13.16
N ALA A 26 3.49 27.04 12.85
CA ALA A 26 3.11 25.75 13.42
C ALA A 26 3.41 25.74 14.94
N ARG A 27 2.45 25.30 15.75
CA ARG A 27 2.75 24.96 17.14
C ARG A 27 3.75 23.79 17.19
N PRO A 28 4.60 23.70 18.23
CA PRO A 28 5.40 22.51 18.48
C PRO A 28 4.51 21.27 18.52
N LEU A 29 4.87 20.27 17.73
CA LEU A 29 4.16 19.00 17.62
C LEU A 29 5.20 17.89 17.49
N LYS A 30 5.14 16.93 18.41
CA LYS A 30 6.00 15.75 18.38
C LYS A 30 5.21 14.51 17.97
N VAL A 31 5.79 13.74 17.05
CA VAL A 31 5.23 12.48 16.55
C VAL A 31 6.22 11.36 16.82
N ILE A 32 5.76 10.33 17.55
CA ILE A 32 6.47 9.06 17.64
C ILE A 32 5.86 8.10 16.63
N TYR A 33 6.70 7.62 15.71
CA TYR A 33 6.36 6.60 14.74
C TYR A 33 7.11 5.31 15.05
N ILE A 34 6.43 4.16 15.03
CA ILE A 34 7.04 2.87 15.38
C ILE A 34 7.17 2.01 14.11
N GLY A 35 8.40 1.80 13.66
CA GLY A 35 8.78 1.02 12.48
C GLY A 35 9.34 1.88 11.34
N ALA A 36 10.53 1.54 10.86
CA ALA A 36 11.23 2.15 9.71
C ALA A 36 11.21 1.24 8.46
N GLY A 37 10.10 0.51 8.28
CA GLY A 37 9.75 -0.08 6.98
C GLY A 37 9.28 0.97 5.98
N VAL A 38 8.67 0.52 4.88
CA VAL A 38 8.12 1.41 3.85
C VAL A 38 7.17 2.46 4.44
N SER A 39 6.34 2.08 5.42
CA SER A 39 5.43 3.01 6.10
C SER A 39 6.18 4.13 6.85
N GLY A 40 7.25 3.82 7.58
CA GLY A 40 8.05 4.83 8.29
C GLY A 40 8.80 5.76 7.35
N ILE A 41 9.29 5.23 6.21
CA ILE A 41 9.89 6.04 5.15
C ILE A 41 8.88 7.04 4.58
N LEU A 42 7.66 6.58 4.26
CA LEU A 42 6.56 7.42 3.80
C LEU A 42 6.16 8.48 4.84
N ALA A 43 6.14 8.11 6.12
CA ALA A 43 5.85 9.03 7.21
C ALA A 43 6.85 10.19 7.25
N ALA A 44 8.16 9.91 7.20
CA ALA A 44 9.17 10.96 7.16
C ALA A 44 8.98 11.91 5.97
N ILE A 45 8.71 11.38 4.78
CA ILE A 45 8.53 12.17 3.56
C ILE A 45 7.27 13.05 3.66
N GLU A 46 6.11 12.43 3.87
CA GLU A 46 4.82 13.13 3.77
C GLU A 46 4.57 14.05 4.97
N PHE A 47 5.02 13.67 6.18
CA PHE A 47 4.76 14.47 7.38
C PHE A 47 5.63 15.71 7.41
N LEU A 48 6.91 15.61 7.06
CA LEU A 48 7.81 16.77 6.99
C LEU A 48 7.46 17.69 5.82
N LYS A 49 6.91 17.14 4.72
CA LYS A 49 6.33 17.96 3.64
C LYS A 49 5.13 18.77 4.14
N ALA A 50 4.27 18.19 4.98
CA ALA A 50 3.08 18.86 5.48
C ALA A 50 3.35 19.84 6.64
N VAL A 51 4.33 19.53 7.49
CA VAL A 51 4.76 20.31 8.66
C VAL A 51 6.30 20.27 8.75
N PRO A 52 7.02 21.23 8.15
CA PRO A 52 8.50 21.21 8.13
C PRO A 52 9.17 21.27 9.51
N SER A 53 8.50 21.86 10.50
CA SER A 53 8.99 22.00 11.89
C SER A 53 8.62 20.84 12.81
N LEU A 54 8.06 19.75 12.26
CA LEU A 54 7.60 18.60 13.04
C LEU A 54 8.78 17.92 13.77
N GLU A 55 8.64 17.68 15.07
CA GLU A 55 9.56 16.81 15.80
C GLU A 55 9.16 15.35 15.54
N LEU A 56 9.67 14.77 14.46
CA LEU A 56 9.46 13.36 14.12
C LEU A 56 10.57 12.49 14.71
N VAL A 57 10.17 11.45 15.45
CA VAL A 57 11.06 10.38 15.89
C VAL A 57 10.49 9.03 15.47
N ILE A 58 11.26 8.27 14.69
CA ILE A 58 10.92 6.92 14.25
C ILE A 58 11.72 5.92 15.07
N TYR A 59 11.08 5.02 15.80
CA TYR A 59 11.77 3.94 16.52
C TYR A 59 11.71 2.64 15.72
N GLU A 60 12.86 2.00 15.50
CA GLU A 60 13.01 0.76 14.72
C GLU A 60 13.80 -0.28 15.51
N LYS A 61 13.32 -1.53 15.53
CA LYS A 61 14.00 -2.63 16.25
C LYS A 61 15.26 -3.11 15.51
N ASN A 62 15.27 -3.00 14.19
CA ASN A 62 16.39 -3.39 13.36
C ASN A 62 17.51 -2.32 13.38
N PRO A 63 18.75 -2.68 13.01
CA PRO A 63 19.85 -1.73 12.87
C PRO A 63 19.78 -0.91 11.56
N GLU A 64 18.76 -1.10 10.73
CA GLU A 64 18.63 -0.48 9.41
C GLU A 64 17.15 -0.39 8.99
N VAL A 65 16.85 0.50 8.04
CA VAL A 65 15.53 0.64 7.43
C VAL A 65 15.17 -0.55 6.53
N GLY A 66 13.89 -0.66 6.17
CA GLY A 66 13.41 -1.57 5.12
C GLY A 66 12.38 -2.60 5.60
N GLY A 67 12.24 -2.78 6.92
CA GLY A 67 11.21 -3.63 7.52
C GLY A 67 11.23 -5.05 6.95
N THR A 68 10.14 -5.46 6.28
CA THR A 68 10.02 -6.80 5.69
C THR A 68 11.18 -7.18 4.77
N TRP A 69 11.74 -6.22 4.03
CA TRP A 69 12.83 -6.44 3.08
C TRP A 69 14.21 -6.50 3.76
N TYR A 70 14.32 -6.01 4.99
CA TYR A 70 15.49 -6.19 5.82
C TYR A 70 15.51 -7.57 6.50
N GLU A 71 14.36 -8.01 7.03
CA GLU A 71 14.27 -9.24 7.83
C GLU A 71 14.17 -10.53 7.02
N ASN A 72 13.44 -10.52 5.90
CA ASN A 72 13.20 -11.73 5.12
C ASN A 72 14.31 -11.94 4.10
N LYS A 73 15.21 -12.89 4.39
CA LYS A 73 16.42 -13.15 3.59
C LYS A 73 16.50 -14.57 3.02
N TYR A 74 15.42 -15.33 3.09
CA TYR A 74 15.41 -16.69 2.59
C TYR A 74 15.61 -16.75 1.06
N PRO A 75 16.20 -17.84 0.52
CA PRO A 75 16.42 -18.00 -0.91
C PRO A 75 15.12 -17.86 -1.72
N GLY A 76 15.15 -17.03 -2.76
CA GLY A 76 13.99 -16.78 -3.62
C GLY A 76 13.00 -15.74 -3.08
N CYS A 77 13.27 -15.12 -1.92
CA CYS A 77 12.43 -14.03 -1.41
C CYS A 77 12.36 -12.89 -2.43
N ALA A 78 11.15 -12.59 -2.90
CA ALA A 78 10.86 -11.57 -3.91
C ALA A 78 9.45 -11.00 -3.71
N CYS A 79 9.16 -9.85 -4.34
CA CYS A 79 7.80 -9.32 -4.38
C CYS A 79 6.93 -10.10 -5.38
N ASP A 80 5.63 -10.20 -5.09
CA ASP A 80 4.64 -10.75 -6.01
C ASP A 80 4.03 -9.69 -6.95
N ILE A 81 4.43 -8.43 -6.78
CA ILE A 81 4.13 -7.32 -7.67
C ILE A 81 5.38 -7.04 -8.54
N PRO A 82 5.22 -6.79 -9.85
CA PRO A 82 6.34 -6.46 -10.72
C PRO A 82 7.15 -5.28 -10.19
N SER A 83 8.48 -5.33 -10.30
CA SER A 83 9.41 -4.37 -9.67
C SER A 83 9.11 -2.92 -10.04
N HIS A 84 8.80 -2.67 -11.32
CA HIS A 84 8.48 -1.32 -11.79
C HIS A 84 7.07 -0.82 -11.38
N ALA A 85 6.22 -1.68 -10.80
CA ALA A 85 5.00 -1.29 -10.10
C ALA A 85 5.19 -1.26 -8.57
N TYR A 86 6.13 -2.05 -8.02
CA TYR A 86 6.46 -2.06 -6.61
C TYR A 86 7.51 -1.00 -6.23
N GLN A 87 7.18 0.26 -6.48
CA GLN A 87 7.99 1.42 -6.12
C GLN A 87 7.06 2.63 -5.91
N LEU A 88 7.57 3.70 -5.32
CA LEU A 88 6.75 4.90 -5.08
C LEU A 88 6.22 5.50 -6.38
N SER A 89 5.03 6.10 -6.31
CA SER A 89 4.44 6.78 -7.47
C SER A 89 5.27 8.00 -7.92
N PHE A 90 6.01 8.61 -6.99
CA PHE A 90 6.84 9.80 -7.21
C PHE A 90 8.36 9.52 -7.18
N GLU A 91 8.82 8.30 -6.83
CA GLU A 91 10.24 7.91 -6.91
C GLU A 91 10.44 6.69 -7.80
N SER A 92 10.55 6.96 -9.10
CA SER A 92 10.83 5.96 -10.12
C SER A 92 12.29 5.50 -10.12
N TRP A 93 12.53 4.20 -10.30
CA TRP A 93 13.85 3.62 -10.54
C TRP A 93 13.85 2.75 -11.81
N THR A 94 14.73 3.06 -12.76
CA THR A 94 14.82 2.40 -14.07
C THR A 94 15.73 1.18 -14.07
N GLU A 95 16.48 0.92 -12.99
CA GLU A 95 17.58 -0.05 -13.01
C GLU A 95 17.23 -1.47 -12.57
N TRP A 96 15.98 -1.73 -12.19
CA TRP A 96 15.51 -3.05 -11.74
C TRP A 96 16.05 -4.16 -12.65
N SER A 97 16.66 -5.19 -12.08
CA SER A 97 17.27 -6.26 -12.86
C SER A 97 16.25 -7.21 -13.47
N GLN A 98 15.15 -7.47 -12.77
CA GLN A 98 14.17 -8.49 -13.10
C GLN A 98 12.74 -7.97 -12.99
N PHE A 99 11.83 -8.62 -13.71
CA PHE A 99 10.40 -8.35 -13.62
C PHE A 99 9.86 -8.52 -12.19
N TYR A 100 10.27 -9.59 -11.50
CA TYR A 100 10.11 -9.80 -10.06
C TYR A 100 11.49 -9.84 -9.40
N SER A 101 11.95 -8.69 -8.94
CA SER A 101 13.25 -8.54 -8.29
C SER A 101 13.29 -9.19 -6.91
N GLY A 102 14.45 -9.72 -6.56
CA GLY A 102 14.71 -10.30 -5.24
C GLY A 102 14.74 -9.27 -4.12
N ALA A 103 14.53 -9.73 -2.89
CA ALA A 103 14.52 -8.91 -1.68
C ALA A 103 15.74 -7.98 -1.52
N PRO A 104 16.99 -8.38 -1.85
CA PRO A 104 18.15 -7.47 -1.72
C PRO A 104 18.05 -6.23 -2.61
N GLU A 105 17.57 -6.37 -3.85
CA GLU A 105 17.42 -5.25 -4.78
C GLU A 105 16.27 -4.32 -4.35
N ILE A 106 15.17 -4.90 -3.86
CA ILE A 106 14.06 -4.12 -3.30
C ILE A 106 14.50 -3.35 -2.06
N LEU A 107 15.27 -3.98 -1.17
CA LEU A 107 15.85 -3.31 0.00
C LEU A 107 16.76 -2.15 -0.44
N GLN A 108 17.57 -2.35 -1.48
CA GLN A 108 18.43 -1.30 -2.02
C GLN A 108 17.63 -0.08 -2.49
N TYR A 109 16.52 -0.28 -3.21
CA TYR A 109 15.61 0.80 -3.59
C TYR A 109 15.14 1.61 -2.37
N TRP A 110 14.65 0.95 -1.33
CA TRP A 110 14.17 1.64 -0.12
C TRP A 110 15.29 2.34 0.65
N LYS A 111 16.51 1.79 0.67
CA LYS A 111 17.67 2.47 1.27
C LYS A 111 18.05 3.74 0.52
N MET A 112 17.94 3.75 -0.81
CA MET A 112 18.19 4.95 -1.63
C MET A 112 17.11 6.02 -1.41
N VAL A 113 15.84 5.63 -1.35
CA VAL A 113 14.75 6.56 -1.00
C VAL A 113 14.99 7.15 0.39
N ALA A 114 15.30 6.32 1.38
CA ALA A 114 15.60 6.77 2.74
C ALA A 114 16.79 7.74 2.79
N GLU A 115 17.79 7.54 1.93
CA GLU A 115 18.95 8.44 1.80
C GLU A 115 18.57 9.77 1.17
N LYS A 116 17.86 9.75 0.03
CA LYS A 116 17.41 10.95 -0.71
C LYS A 116 16.65 11.92 0.21
N TYR A 117 15.80 11.38 1.06
CA TYR A 117 14.95 12.14 1.98
C TYR A 117 15.50 12.23 3.42
N ARG A 118 16.75 11.79 3.64
CA ARG A 118 17.41 11.84 4.95
C ARG A 118 16.60 11.20 6.10
N VAL A 119 15.84 10.15 5.79
CA VAL A 119 14.93 9.49 6.75
C VAL A 119 15.69 9.02 7.98
N ARG A 120 16.94 8.54 7.81
CA ARG A 120 17.79 8.03 8.88
C ARG A 120 18.04 9.04 10.00
N ASP A 121 17.99 10.33 9.72
CA ASP A 121 18.19 11.39 10.72
C ASP A 121 17.10 11.40 11.79
N PHE A 122 15.92 10.86 11.45
CA PHE A 122 14.76 10.77 12.34
C PHE A 122 14.64 9.39 13.02
N VAL A 123 15.51 8.43 12.68
CA VAL A 123 15.37 7.05 13.17
C VAL A 123 16.24 6.78 14.39
N ARG A 124 15.66 6.13 15.40
CA ARG A 124 16.32 5.48 16.53
C ARG A 124 16.29 3.97 16.30
N PHE A 125 17.36 3.46 15.69
CA PHE A 125 17.55 2.03 15.43
C PHE A 125 17.82 1.24 16.69
N GLN A 126 17.58 -0.08 16.65
CA GLN A 126 17.79 -1.00 17.77
C GLN A 126 16.96 -0.64 19.01
N HIS A 127 15.76 -0.09 18.81
CA HIS A 127 14.78 0.24 19.86
C HIS A 127 13.46 -0.47 19.56
N LYS A 128 13.13 -1.50 20.36
CA LYS A 128 11.88 -2.24 20.25
C LYS A 128 10.84 -1.65 21.20
N CYS A 129 9.72 -1.14 20.68
CA CYS A 129 8.64 -0.67 21.54
C CYS A 129 8.02 -1.83 22.35
N VAL A 130 7.81 -1.60 23.64
CA VAL A 130 7.26 -2.59 24.58
C VAL A 130 6.01 -2.11 25.30
N GLU A 131 5.71 -0.82 25.32
CA GLU A 131 4.47 -0.26 25.86
C GLU A 131 4.19 1.14 25.29
N ALA A 132 2.92 1.48 25.11
CA ALA A 132 2.47 2.86 24.95
C ALA A 132 1.24 3.15 25.82
N ARG A 133 1.13 4.36 26.36
CA ARG A 133 0.03 4.78 27.23
C ARG A 133 -0.37 6.23 26.99
N TRP A 134 -1.67 6.46 26.83
CA TRP A 134 -2.25 7.79 26.79
C TRP A 134 -2.32 8.39 28.19
N ASP A 135 -1.88 9.64 28.30
CA ASP A 135 -2.02 10.47 29.49
C ASP A 135 -3.09 11.53 29.22
N GLU A 136 -4.29 11.32 29.78
CA GLU A 136 -5.44 12.20 29.59
C GLU A 136 -5.18 13.63 30.08
N SER A 137 -4.47 13.77 31.20
CA SER A 137 -4.22 15.07 31.84
C SER A 137 -3.31 15.97 31.01
N ARG A 138 -2.36 15.37 30.28
CA ARG A 138 -1.41 16.08 29.42
C ARG A 138 -1.79 16.01 27.93
N SER A 139 -2.72 15.13 27.58
CA SER A 139 -3.08 14.79 26.21
C SER A 139 -1.87 14.39 25.36
N LYS A 140 -1.06 13.48 25.93
CA LYS A 140 0.16 12.96 25.30
C LYS A 140 0.25 11.44 25.43
N TRP A 141 0.97 10.83 24.49
CA TRP A 141 1.41 9.46 24.58
C TRP A 141 2.75 9.37 25.32
N THR A 142 2.87 8.42 26.25
CA THR A 142 4.15 7.97 26.82
C THR A 142 4.45 6.58 26.26
N THR A 143 5.68 6.36 25.81
CA THR A 143 6.11 5.11 25.16
C THR A 143 7.37 4.57 25.82
N LYS A 144 7.53 3.25 25.83
CA LYS A 144 8.71 2.56 26.38
C LYS A 144 9.36 1.70 25.30
N PHE A 145 10.69 1.77 25.21
CA PHE A 145 11.48 1.05 24.23
C PHE A 145 12.59 0.25 24.91
N LEU A 146 12.68 -1.04 24.56
CA LEU A 146 13.82 -1.89 24.90
C LEU A 146 14.97 -1.63 23.92
N ARG A 147 16.14 -1.28 24.43
CA ARG A 147 17.38 -1.20 23.64
C ARG A 147 17.90 -2.60 23.31
N LEU A 148 18.26 -2.81 22.05
CA LEU A 148 18.74 -4.08 21.51
C LEU A 148 20.25 -4.07 21.19
N ASP A 149 20.90 -2.92 21.34
CA ASP A 149 22.32 -2.70 21.05
C ASP A 149 23.23 -2.81 22.28
N SER A 150 22.66 -3.13 23.44
CA SER A 150 23.38 -3.31 24.70
C SER A 150 23.28 -4.75 25.18
N GLU A 151 24.34 -5.25 25.82
CA GLU A 151 24.34 -6.55 26.47
C GLU A 151 23.38 -6.60 27.68
N GLU A 152 23.09 -5.46 28.29
CA GLU A 152 22.14 -5.34 29.40
C GLU A 152 20.80 -4.73 28.93
N PRO A 153 19.66 -5.38 29.19
CA PRO A 153 18.35 -4.83 28.87
C PRO A 153 18.12 -3.48 29.55
N SER A 154 17.92 -2.42 28.76
CA SER A 154 17.57 -1.10 29.27
C SER A 154 16.31 -0.57 28.58
N ILE A 155 15.49 0.15 29.35
CA ILE A 155 14.27 0.80 28.87
C ILE A 155 14.53 2.29 28.70
N VAL A 156 14.19 2.81 27.52
CA VAL A 156 14.12 4.24 27.22
C VAL A 156 12.65 4.65 27.16
N GLU A 157 12.31 5.74 27.84
CA GLU A 157 10.96 6.32 27.76
C GLU A 157 10.99 7.59 26.90
N ASP A 158 9.91 7.82 26.16
CA ASP A 158 9.71 9.01 25.35
C ASP A 158 8.23 9.41 25.33
N GLU A 159 7.95 10.69 25.09
CA GLU A 159 6.60 11.25 25.02
C GLU A 159 6.33 11.98 23.71
N ALA A 160 5.08 12.01 23.27
CA ALA A 160 4.67 12.69 22.04
C ALA A 160 3.20 13.13 22.05
N ASP A 161 2.85 14.11 21.23
CA ASP A 161 1.47 14.51 20.99
C ASP A 161 0.70 13.43 20.21
N VAL A 162 1.37 12.77 19.26
CA VAL A 162 0.79 11.79 18.34
C VAL A 162 1.63 10.51 18.33
N LEU A 163 0.94 9.37 18.38
CA LEU A 163 1.54 8.04 18.26
C LEU A 163 1.06 7.35 16.99
N ILE A 164 1.99 6.83 16.18
CA ILE A 164 1.67 6.11 14.95
C ILE A 164 2.41 4.77 14.92
N THR A 165 1.71 3.68 14.64
CA THR A 165 2.34 2.36 14.45
C THR A 165 2.40 1.98 12.98
N GLY A 166 3.60 1.70 12.47
CA GLY A 166 3.87 1.09 11.18
C GLY A 166 4.66 -0.21 11.32
N THR A 167 4.34 -1.01 12.34
CA THR A 167 5.06 -2.25 12.68
C THR A 167 4.83 -3.40 11.67
N GLY A 168 3.82 -3.27 10.82
CA GLY A 168 3.41 -4.31 9.88
C GLY A 168 2.67 -5.48 10.54
N LEU A 169 1.75 -6.11 9.81
CA LEU A 169 1.00 -7.29 10.27
C LEU A 169 1.77 -8.61 10.07
N LEU A 170 2.72 -8.63 9.14
CA LEU A 170 3.48 -9.82 8.74
C LEU A 170 4.95 -9.67 9.18
N ASN A 171 5.15 -9.52 10.49
CA ASN A 171 6.47 -9.26 11.08
C ASN A 171 6.83 -10.30 12.16
N ASP A 172 5.97 -10.47 13.15
CA ASP A 172 6.18 -11.47 14.20
C ASP A 172 5.95 -12.88 13.66
N TRP A 173 6.86 -13.81 13.97
CA TRP A 173 6.77 -15.22 13.57
C TRP A 173 6.97 -16.13 14.78
N LYS A 174 6.59 -17.40 14.63
CA LYS A 174 6.80 -18.42 15.65
C LYS A 174 7.02 -19.78 15.00
N TRP A 175 7.70 -20.66 15.72
CA TRP A 175 7.82 -22.06 15.32
C TRP A 175 6.44 -22.72 15.21
N PRO A 176 6.23 -23.61 14.22
CA PRO A 176 5.01 -24.39 14.17
C PRO A 176 4.90 -25.29 15.40
N SER A 177 3.69 -25.43 15.92
CA SER A 177 3.41 -26.30 17.07
C SER A 177 3.40 -27.77 16.63
N ILE A 178 4.59 -28.36 16.49
CA ILE A 178 4.81 -29.77 16.14
C ILE A 178 5.55 -30.43 17.31
N GLU A 179 5.07 -31.58 17.76
CA GLU A 179 5.69 -32.33 18.85
C GLU A 179 7.13 -32.71 18.50
N GLY A 180 8.06 -32.47 19.42
CA GLY A 180 9.48 -32.79 19.25
C GLY A 180 10.25 -31.97 18.20
N LEU A 181 9.66 -30.90 17.63
CA LEU A 181 10.35 -30.05 16.63
C LEU A 181 11.70 -29.52 17.12
N GLN A 182 11.79 -29.14 18.40
CA GLN A 182 13.01 -28.61 19.02
C GLN A 182 14.02 -29.71 19.39
N ASP A 183 13.64 -30.99 19.30
CA ASP A 183 14.53 -32.12 19.57
C ASP A 183 15.40 -32.48 18.35
N PHE A 184 15.02 -32.02 17.16
CA PHE A 184 15.76 -32.21 15.91
C PHE A 184 17.20 -31.71 16.03
N LYS A 185 18.18 -32.54 15.63
CA LYS A 185 19.61 -32.22 15.77
C LYS A 185 20.25 -31.64 14.52
N GLY A 186 19.55 -31.66 13.38
CA GLY A 186 19.98 -30.95 12.17
C GLY A 186 19.59 -29.47 12.21
N PRO A 187 19.96 -28.69 11.17
CA PRO A 187 19.55 -27.30 11.06
C PRO A 187 18.03 -27.14 10.98
N LEU A 188 17.49 -26.30 11.87
CA LEU A 188 16.08 -25.93 11.95
C LEU A 188 15.95 -24.44 11.60
N LEU A 189 15.31 -24.15 10.48
CA LEU A 189 15.25 -22.81 9.88
C LEU A 189 13.80 -22.33 9.82
N HIS A 190 13.57 -21.03 10.00
CA HIS A 190 12.30 -20.39 9.68
C HIS A 190 12.52 -19.33 8.61
N THR A 191 11.63 -19.24 7.61
CA THR A 191 11.84 -18.31 6.49
C THR A 191 11.91 -16.84 6.94
N ALA A 192 11.15 -16.46 7.97
CA ALA A 192 11.19 -15.13 8.57
C ALA A 192 12.42 -14.81 9.45
N ASN A 193 13.32 -15.79 9.66
CA ASN A 193 14.57 -15.61 10.41
C ASN A 193 15.63 -16.57 9.84
N TRP A 194 15.97 -16.34 8.59
CA TRP A 194 16.84 -17.21 7.82
C TRP A 194 18.30 -17.07 8.25
N ASP A 195 18.98 -18.20 8.51
CA ASP A 195 20.42 -18.23 8.70
C ASP A 195 21.13 -18.25 7.34
N GLU A 196 21.73 -17.12 6.97
CA GLU A 196 22.44 -16.94 5.70
C GLU A 196 23.72 -17.80 5.59
N SER A 197 24.22 -18.35 6.70
CA SER A 197 25.39 -19.25 6.71
C SER A 197 25.07 -20.70 6.34
N PHE A 198 23.78 -21.07 6.30
CA PHE A 198 23.36 -22.42 6.00
C PHE A 198 23.49 -22.76 4.51
N ASP A 199 24.42 -23.67 4.18
CA ASP A 199 24.52 -24.26 2.84
C ASP A 199 23.55 -25.43 2.68
N VAL A 200 22.64 -25.32 1.73
CA VAL A 200 21.61 -26.32 1.42
C VAL A 200 22.10 -27.44 0.49
N THR A 201 23.29 -27.27 -0.11
CA THR A 201 23.80 -28.11 -1.19
C THR A 201 23.98 -29.57 -0.76
N GLY A 202 23.46 -30.51 -1.55
CA GLY A 202 23.55 -31.95 -1.34
C GLY A 202 22.72 -32.50 -0.18
N LYS A 203 21.98 -31.66 0.56
CA LYS A 203 21.18 -32.08 1.73
C LYS A 203 19.82 -32.65 1.33
N LYS A 204 19.31 -33.57 2.15
CA LYS A 204 17.89 -33.96 2.18
C LYS A 204 17.14 -32.99 3.06
N VAL A 205 16.17 -32.27 2.52
CA VAL A 205 15.48 -31.20 3.26
C VAL A 205 13.99 -31.47 3.39
N ALA A 206 13.43 -31.10 4.54
CA ALA A 206 11.99 -30.95 4.71
C ALA A 206 11.60 -29.48 4.58
N VAL A 207 10.65 -29.16 3.70
CA VAL A 207 10.08 -27.80 3.61
C VAL A 207 8.63 -27.85 4.07
N ILE A 208 8.32 -27.22 5.20
CA ILE A 208 6.99 -27.24 5.84
C ILE A 208 6.24 -25.96 5.49
N GLY A 209 5.17 -26.09 4.70
CA GLY A 209 4.26 -25.02 4.33
C GLY A 209 4.39 -24.58 2.87
N ALA A 210 3.25 -24.35 2.21
CA ALA A 210 3.14 -23.85 0.82
C ALA A 210 2.43 -22.49 0.76
N GLY A 211 2.70 -21.62 1.74
CA GLY A 211 2.43 -20.19 1.60
C GLY A 211 3.45 -19.53 0.66
N SER A 212 3.41 -18.20 0.53
CA SER A 212 4.30 -17.47 -0.39
C SER A 212 5.78 -17.78 -0.17
N SER A 213 6.24 -17.86 1.08
CA SER A 213 7.63 -18.23 1.38
C SER A 213 7.99 -19.65 0.93
N GLY A 214 7.07 -20.62 1.07
CA GLY A 214 7.31 -22.00 0.61
C GLY A 214 7.35 -22.09 -0.91
N ILE A 215 6.42 -21.40 -1.57
CA ILE A 215 6.34 -21.30 -3.04
C ILE A 215 7.61 -20.68 -3.63
N GLN A 216 8.28 -19.79 -2.91
CA GLN A 216 9.52 -19.14 -3.33
C GLN A 216 10.78 -19.96 -2.99
N VAL A 217 10.86 -20.52 -1.76
CA VAL A 217 12.03 -21.30 -1.32
C VAL A 217 12.22 -22.57 -2.13
N VAL A 218 11.13 -23.32 -2.38
CA VAL A 218 11.19 -24.61 -3.06
C VAL A 218 11.93 -24.52 -4.41
N PRO A 219 11.51 -23.67 -5.37
CA PRO A 219 12.21 -23.56 -6.65
C PRO A 219 13.61 -22.94 -6.50
N ALA A 220 13.86 -22.10 -5.49
CA ALA A 220 15.17 -21.48 -5.29
C ALA A 220 16.27 -22.46 -4.82
N ILE A 221 15.87 -23.61 -4.24
CA ILE A 221 16.81 -24.60 -3.69
C ILE A 221 16.71 -25.98 -4.35
N VAL A 222 15.70 -26.25 -5.19
CA VAL A 222 15.42 -27.59 -5.74
C VAL A 222 16.61 -28.21 -6.48
N ASP A 223 17.38 -27.41 -7.22
CA ASP A 223 18.54 -27.88 -7.98
C ASP A 223 19.80 -28.08 -7.12
N LYS A 224 19.76 -27.68 -5.84
CA LYS A 224 20.89 -27.76 -4.90
C LYS A 224 20.76 -28.95 -3.94
N VAL A 225 19.55 -29.37 -3.63
CA VAL A 225 19.27 -30.44 -2.65
C VAL A 225 19.38 -31.83 -3.27
N SER A 226 19.74 -32.85 -2.48
CA SER A 226 19.73 -34.24 -2.95
C SER A 226 18.34 -34.88 -2.91
N ALA A 227 17.47 -34.43 -2.00
CA ALA A 227 16.05 -34.79 -1.95
C ALA A 227 15.26 -33.71 -1.19
N MET A 228 13.97 -33.56 -1.51
CA MET A 228 13.08 -32.62 -0.85
C MET A 228 11.74 -33.27 -0.49
N ASP A 229 11.41 -33.22 0.81
CA ASP A 229 10.09 -33.52 1.33
C ASP A 229 9.32 -32.21 1.53
N HIS A 230 8.37 -31.90 0.65
CA HIS A 230 7.57 -30.68 0.72
C HIS A 230 6.20 -30.96 1.36
N TYR A 231 6.03 -30.51 2.61
CA TYR A 231 4.82 -30.75 3.40
C TYR A 231 3.77 -29.65 3.15
N VAL A 232 2.67 -30.03 2.53
CA VAL A 232 1.58 -29.13 2.11
C VAL A 232 0.27 -29.53 2.75
N ARG A 233 -0.06 -28.87 3.87
CA ARG A 233 -1.30 -29.12 4.63
C ARG A 233 -2.56 -28.69 3.87
N GLY A 234 -2.47 -27.63 3.07
CA GLY A 234 -3.61 -27.04 2.39
C GLY A 234 -3.30 -26.79 0.92
N LYS A 235 -4.23 -27.19 0.06
CA LYS A 235 -4.21 -26.89 -1.38
C LYS A 235 -4.12 -25.38 -1.63
N THR A 236 -3.47 -24.97 -2.71
CA THR A 236 -3.24 -23.55 -3.03
C THR A 236 -3.25 -23.29 -4.53
N TRP A 237 -3.74 -22.12 -4.93
CA TRP A 237 -3.70 -21.67 -6.32
C TRP A 237 -2.32 -21.07 -6.62
N ILE A 238 -1.76 -21.42 -7.78
CA ILE A 238 -0.57 -20.78 -8.34
C ILE A 238 -1.01 -19.99 -9.56
N SER A 239 -0.78 -18.69 -9.57
CA SER A 239 -1.17 -17.86 -10.71
C SER A 239 -0.18 -17.93 -11.85
N THR A 240 -0.67 -17.50 -13.02
CA THR A 240 0.20 -16.94 -14.05
C THR A 240 0.81 -15.62 -13.57
N GLN A 241 1.85 -15.16 -14.27
CA GLN A 241 2.43 -13.85 -13.99
C GLN A 241 1.40 -12.75 -14.28
N PHE A 242 1.42 -11.68 -13.49
CA PHE A 242 0.55 -10.53 -13.75
C PHE A 242 0.95 -9.87 -15.07
N SER A 243 -0.04 -9.35 -15.80
CA SER A 243 0.17 -8.70 -17.10
C SER A 243 0.74 -9.63 -18.19
N GLN A 244 0.33 -10.90 -18.18
CA GLN A 244 0.76 -11.91 -19.16
C GLN A 244 0.63 -11.43 -20.62
N ASP A 245 -0.42 -10.67 -20.96
CA ASP A 245 -0.60 -10.12 -22.32
C ASP A 245 0.53 -9.14 -22.72
N LEU A 246 1.01 -8.31 -21.79
CA LEU A 246 2.19 -7.44 -21.98
C LEU A 246 3.50 -8.25 -22.07
N LEU A 247 3.52 -9.42 -21.43
CA LEU A 247 4.67 -10.32 -21.38
C LEU A 247 4.78 -11.20 -22.62
N GLU A 248 3.67 -11.60 -23.23
CA GLU A 248 3.66 -12.41 -24.46
C GLU A 248 4.32 -11.67 -25.64
N GLU A 249 4.15 -10.36 -25.73
CA GLU A 249 4.84 -9.50 -26.71
C GLU A 249 6.35 -9.33 -26.41
N THR A 250 6.74 -9.33 -25.13
CA THR A 250 8.11 -8.98 -24.71
C THR A 250 9.01 -10.22 -24.51
N THR A 251 8.44 -11.39 -24.21
CA THR A 251 9.18 -12.60 -23.77
C THR A 251 9.14 -13.75 -24.78
N HIS A 252 8.54 -13.57 -25.95
CA HIS A 252 8.37 -14.64 -26.96
C HIS A 252 7.82 -15.96 -26.36
N ASN A 253 6.80 -15.88 -25.50
CA ASN A 253 6.19 -17.01 -24.79
C ASN A 253 7.09 -17.74 -23.76
N GLN A 254 8.19 -17.14 -23.29
CA GLN A 254 8.93 -17.68 -22.13
C GLN A 254 8.23 -17.27 -20.83
N SER A 255 7.54 -18.23 -20.20
CA SER A 255 6.71 -18.06 -18.99
C SER A 255 7.48 -17.84 -17.66
N SER A 256 8.69 -17.28 -17.72
CA SER A 256 9.62 -17.14 -16.59
C SER A 256 9.82 -15.70 -16.13
N ASN A 257 10.25 -15.51 -14.87
CA ASN A 257 10.75 -14.22 -14.38
C ASN A 257 11.96 -13.84 -15.26
N PHE A 258 11.89 -12.74 -16.00
CA PHE A 258 12.90 -12.37 -17.01
C PHE A 258 13.76 -11.20 -16.56
N ASP A 259 14.96 -11.13 -17.13
CA ASP A 259 15.93 -10.06 -16.90
C ASP A 259 15.69 -8.90 -17.89
N TYR A 260 15.77 -7.68 -17.40
CA TYR A 260 15.74 -6.47 -18.25
C TYR A 260 17.11 -6.22 -18.88
N SER A 261 17.16 -6.00 -20.19
CA SER A 261 18.41 -5.74 -20.91
C SER A 261 18.99 -4.37 -20.58
N GLN A 262 20.31 -4.19 -20.77
CA GLN A 262 20.95 -2.89 -20.54
C GLN A 262 20.47 -1.83 -21.54
N GLU A 263 20.15 -2.23 -22.76
CA GLU A 263 19.59 -1.38 -23.81
C GLU A 263 18.20 -0.86 -23.42
N GLN A 264 17.34 -1.72 -22.86
CA GLN A 264 16.01 -1.33 -22.38
C GLN A 264 16.11 -0.34 -21.21
N LYS A 265 17.01 -0.59 -20.25
CA LYS A 265 17.24 0.34 -19.14
C LYS A 265 17.79 1.68 -19.64
N GLN A 266 18.70 1.66 -20.62
CA GLN A 266 19.22 2.87 -21.24
C GLN A 266 18.13 3.65 -21.97
N GLN A 267 17.26 2.97 -22.73
CA GLN A 267 16.11 3.60 -23.38
C GLN A 267 15.22 4.32 -22.37
N TRP A 268 14.92 3.71 -21.22
CA TRP A 268 14.12 4.37 -20.18
C TRP A 268 14.81 5.56 -19.52
N ARG A 269 16.15 5.58 -19.46
CA ARG A 269 16.91 6.75 -19.00
C ARG A 269 16.83 7.90 -20.01
N ASP A 270 16.93 7.58 -21.29
CA ASP A 270 16.95 8.57 -22.38
C ASP A 270 15.54 9.07 -22.74
N ASP A 271 14.50 8.26 -22.52
CA ASP A 271 13.09 8.56 -22.77
C ASP A 271 12.21 8.22 -21.53
N PRO A 272 12.11 9.15 -20.55
CA PRO A 272 11.28 8.97 -19.38
C PRO A 272 9.78 8.80 -19.69
N GLU A 273 9.27 9.34 -20.80
CA GLU A 273 7.86 9.18 -21.17
C GLU A 273 7.54 7.73 -21.53
N SER A 274 8.43 7.07 -22.28
CA SER A 274 8.31 5.63 -22.57
C SER A 274 8.29 4.79 -21.30
N TYR A 275 9.10 5.17 -20.31
CA TYR A 275 9.16 4.48 -19.03
C TYR A 275 7.86 4.66 -18.23
N ILE A 276 7.33 5.87 -18.16
CA ILE A 276 6.04 6.12 -17.51
C ILE A 276 4.90 5.38 -18.21
N LYS A 277 4.90 5.32 -19.55
CA LYS A 277 3.94 4.51 -20.32
C LYS A 277 4.02 3.04 -19.94
N TYR A 278 5.23 2.48 -19.82
CA TYR A 278 5.45 1.10 -19.38
C TYR A 278 4.90 0.86 -17.96
N ARG A 279 5.22 1.73 -17.00
CA ARG A 279 4.68 1.68 -15.63
C ARG A 279 3.15 1.73 -15.60
N LYS A 280 2.53 2.65 -16.35
CA LYS A 280 1.07 2.77 -16.45
C LYS A 280 0.43 1.51 -17.00
N ALA A 281 1.05 0.83 -17.97
CA ALA A 281 0.54 -0.42 -18.51
C ALA A 281 0.56 -1.55 -17.47
N MET A 282 1.62 -1.68 -16.68
CA MET A 282 1.68 -2.65 -15.57
C MET A 282 0.65 -2.37 -14.49
N GLU A 283 0.54 -1.12 -14.05
CA GLU A 283 -0.48 -0.70 -13.08
C GLU A 283 -1.88 -0.97 -13.62
N PHE A 284 -2.17 -0.62 -14.88
CA PHE A 284 -3.46 -0.94 -15.50
C PHE A 284 -3.80 -2.43 -15.40
N GLY A 285 -2.84 -3.31 -15.70
CA GLY A 285 -3.00 -4.76 -15.53
C GLY A 285 -3.35 -5.17 -14.11
N LEU A 286 -2.62 -4.66 -13.10
CA LEU A 286 -2.86 -4.97 -11.69
C LEU A 286 -4.21 -4.46 -11.19
N GLN A 287 -4.54 -3.19 -11.50
CA GLN A 287 -5.76 -2.53 -11.03
C GLN A 287 -7.03 -3.10 -11.68
N SER A 288 -6.94 -3.59 -12.93
CA SER A 288 -8.09 -4.13 -13.68
C SER A 288 -8.59 -5.49 -13.18
N THR A 289 -7.87 -6.14 -12.25
CA THR A 289 -8.25 -7.46 -11.73
C THR A 289 -9.26 -7.43 -10.58
N TYR A 290 -9.72 -6.25 -10.15
CA TYR A 290 -10.59 -6.13 -8.98
C TYR A 290 -11.88 -6.97 -9.07
N ASP A 291 -12.52 -7.06 -10.24
CA ASP A 291 -13.76 -7.84 -10.37
C ASP A 291 -13.56 -9.37 -10.20
N ASN A 292 -12.31 -9.85 -10.18
CA ASN A 292 -12.00 -11.26 -9.91
C ASN A 292 -12.25 -11.66 -8.46
N VAL A 293 -12.36 -10.71 -7.52
CA VAL A 293 -12.60 -11.01 -6.09
C VAL A 293 -14.10 -11.11 -5.76
N LYS A 294 -14.98 -10.74 -6.70
CA LYS A 294 -16.44 -10.78 -6.53
C LYS A 294 -16.97 -12.17 -6.90
N LEU A 295 -17.69 -12.81 -5.97
CA LEU A 295 -18.32 -14.10 -6.24
C LEU A 295 -19.41 -13.95 -7.31
N GLY A 296 -19.52 -14.94 -8.19
CA GLY A 296 -20.52 -14.96 -9.27
C GLY A 296 -20.22 -14.05 -10.47
N SER A 297 -19.13 -13.27 -10.46
CA SER A 297 -18.74 -12.46 -11.61
C SER A 297 -18.22 -13.31 -12.78
N GLN A 298 -18.45 -12.87 -14.02
CA GLN A 298 -17.88 -13.54 -15.21
C GLN A 298 -16.35 -13.53 -15.19
N SER A 299 -15.76 -12.44 -14.68
CA SER A 299 -14.31 -12.28 -14.53
C SER A 299 -13.74 -13.33 -13.57
N HIS A 300 -14.40 -13.55 -12.42
CA HIS A 300 -14.01 -14.60 -11.48
C HIS A 300 -14.09 -16.01 -12.09
N ALA A 301 -15.19 -16.33 -12.78
CA ALA A 301 -15.36 -17.63 -13.43
C ALA A 301 -14.31 -17.87 -14.52
N ARG A 302 -13.94 -16.83 -15.29
CA ARG A 302 -12.85 -16.88 -16.28
C ARG A 302 -11.50 -17.08 -15.61
N ALA A 303 -11.20 -16.31 -14.56
CA ALA A 303 -9.96 -16.43 -13.80
C ALA A 303 -9.77 -17.85 -13.23
N ARG A 304 -10.81 -18.42 -12.61
CA ARG A 304 -10.78 -19.80 -12.11
C ARG A 304 -10.43 -20.81 -13.20
N ARG A 305 -11.12 -20.76 -14.35
CA ARG A 305 -10.85 -21.68 -15.47
C ARG A 305 -9.43 -21.53 -16.01
N ASN A 306 -8.95 -20.30 -16.12
CA ASN A 306 -7.60 -20.03 -16.61
C ASN A 306 -6.52 -20.56 -15.65
N TYR A 307 -6.65 -20.30 -14.34
CA TYR A 307 -5.70 -20.81 -13.34
C TYR A 307 -5.72 -22.34 -13.25
N GLU A 308 -6.92 -22.95 -13.28
CA GLU A 308 -7.03 -24.41 -13.25
C GLU A 308 -6.41 -25.04 -14.48
N ARG A 309 -6.72 -24.54 -15.69
CA ARG A 309 -6.12 -25.02 -16.94
C ARG A 309 -4.60 -24.92 -16.88
N HIS A 310 -4.07 -23.74 -16.53
CA HIS A 310 -2.63 -23.49 -16.43
C HIS A 310 -1.92 -24.45 -15.48
N MET A 311 -2.47 -24.65 -14.27
CA MET A 311 -1.90 -25.58 -13.30
C MET A 311 -1.96 -27.03 -13.80
N ARG A 312 -3.09 -27.45 -14.39
CA ARG A 312 -3.25 -28.82 -14.91
C ARG A 312 -2.29 -29.11 -16.06
N GLU A 313 -2.12 -28.16 -16.98
CA GLU A 313 -1.20 -28.29 -18.12
C GLU A 313 0.24 -28.48 -17.62
N ARG A 314 0.69 -27.64 -16.69
CA ARG A 314 2.07 -27.71 -16.13
C ARG A 314 2.33 -28.93 -15.26
N LEU A 315 1.29 -29.50 -14.64
CA LEU A 315 1.41 -30.70 -13.80
C LEU A 315 1.11 -32.00 -14.55
N SER A 316 0.79 -31.93 -15.85
CA SER A 316 0.26 -33.06 -16.64
C SER A 316 1.18 -34.28 -16.71
N ALA A 317 2.50 -34.11 -16.61
CA ALA A 317 3.46 -35.21 -16.68
C ALA A 317 3.56 -36.06 -15.39
N LYS A 318 2.92 -35.67 -14.27
CA LYS A 318 2.91 -36.40 -12.98
C LYS A 318 1.45 -36.55 -12.50
N PRO A 319 0.75 -37.61 -12.95
CA PRO A 319 -0.65 -37.82 -12.64
C PRO A 319 -0.94 -37.81 -11.13
N GLY A 320 -2.06 -37.21 -10.72
CA GLY A 320 -2.48 -37.09 -9.32
C GLY A 320 -1.91 -35.88 -8.57
N LEU A 321 -0.88 -35.22 -9.09
CA LEU A 321 -0.29 -34.04 -8.43
C LEU A 321 -1.23 -32.83 -8.48
N ALA A 322 -1.95 -32.65 -9.60
CA ALA A 322 -2.95 -31.60 -9.75
C ALA A 322 -4.07 -31.74 -8.70
N GLU A 323 -4.54 -32.97 -8.46
CA GLU A 323 -5.59 -33.27 -7.48
C GLU A 323 -5.15 -32.99 -6.04
N GLN A 324 -3.85 -33.12 -5.75
CA GLN A 324 -3.26 -32.79 -4.45
C GLN A 324 -3.06 -31.29 -4.25
N LEU A 325 -2.83 -30.51 -5.31
CA LEU A 325 -2.46 -29.10 -5.21
C LEU A 325 -3.63 -28.13 -5.47
N ILE A 326 -4.50 -28.43 -6.44
CA ILE A 326 -5.58 -27.52 -6.88
C ILE A 326 -6.73 -27.56 -5.86
N PRO A 327 -7.06 -26.41 -5.22
CA PRO A 327 -8.11 -26.35 -4.21
C PRO A 327 -9.53 -26.27 -4.79
N ASP A 328 -10.52 -26.65 -3.97
CA ASP A 328 -11.94 -26.52 -4.31
C ASP A 328 -12.47 -25.09 -4.06
N PHE A 329 -11.85 -24.37 -3.12
CA PHE A 329 -12.16 -22.98 -2.80
C PHE A 329 -11.76 -22.02 -3.94
N PRO A 330 -12.46 -20.88 -4.11
CA PRO A 330 -12.21 -19.98 -5.23
C PRO A 330 -10.80 -19.36 -5.21
N PRO A 331 -10.20 -19.06 -6.38
CA PRO A 331 -8.96 -18.30 -6.46
C PRO A 331 -9.12 -16.93 -5.81
N LEU A 332 -8.01 -16.34 -5.38
CA LEU A 332 -7.94 -15.05 -4.66
C LEU A 332 -8.56 -15.04 -3.25
N CYS A 333 -9.19 -16.14 -2.79
CA CYS A 333 -9.63 -16.26 -1.39
C CYS A 333 -8.46 -16.09 -0.39
N LYS A 334 -7.24 -16.40 -0.84
CA LYS A 334 -5.97 -16.03 -0.20
C LYS A 334 -5.13 -15.24 -1.21
N ARG A 335 -4.09 -14.55 -0.72
CA ARG A 335 -3.15 -13.85 -1.59
C ARG A 335 -2.61 -14.80 -2.64
N LEU A 336 -2.84 -14.46 -3.90
CA LEU A 336 -2.40 -15.24 -5.03
C LEU A 336 -0.92 -14.95 -5.24
N THR A 337 -0.08 -15.98 -5.21
CA THR A 337 1.38 -15.83 -5.33
C THR A 337 1.80 -16.30 -6.73
N PRO A 338 2.45 -15.44 -7.53
CA PRO A 338 3.18 -15.88 -8.71
C PRO A 338 4.27 -16.85 -8.24
N GLY A 339 4.24 -18.09 -8.73
CA GLY A 339 5.24 -19.11 -8.39
C GLY A 339 6.12 -19.50 -9.57
N PRO A 340 6.98 -18.61 -10.11
CA PRO A 340 7.96 -18.99 -11.13
C PRO A 340 8.76 -20.22 -10.69
N GLY A 341 8.80 -21.26 -11.52
CA GLY A 341 9.52 -22.50 -11.23
C GLY A 341 8.88 -23.43 -10.18
N TYR A 342 7.88 -22.99 -9.41
CA TYR A 342 7.34 -23.80 -8.31
C TYR A 342 6.65 -25.08 -8.80
N LEU A 343 5.80 -24.99 -9.83
CA LEU A 343 5.14 -26.17 -10.38
C LEU A 343 6.16 -27.14 -10.98
N GLU A 344 7.19 -26.64 -11.67
CA GLU A 344 8.27 -27.46 -12.23
C GLU A 344 9.10 -28.13 -11.14
N ALA A 345 9.36 -27.44 -10.03
CA ALA A 345 10.09 -28.01 -8.90
C ALA A 345 9.34 -29.24 -8.33
N LEU A 346 8.01 -29.19 -8.22
CA LEU A 346 7.21 -30.34 -7.76
C LEU A 346 7.23 -31.53 -8.73
N MET A 347 7.55 -31.29 -9.99
CA MET A 347 7.65 -32.31 -11.03
C MET A 347 8.98 -33.07 -10.99
N GLN A 348 9.99 -32.53 -10.32
CA GLN A 348 11.30 -33.18 -10.18
C GLN A 348 11.18 -34.53 -9.46
N SER A 349 12.05 -35.47 -9.84
CA SER A 349 12.00 -36.85 -9.35
C SER A 349 12.43 -36.99 -7.88
N HIS A 350 13.29 -36.07 -7.40
CA HIS A 350 13.77 -36.01 -6.03
C HIS A 350 12.90 -35.13 -5.11
N VAL A 351 11.74 -34.68 -5.58
CA VAL A 351 10.78 -33.87 -4.82
C VAL A 351 9.50 -34.67 -4.54
N ALA A 352 9.22 -34.86 -3.26
CA ALA A 352 8.00 -35.49 -2.76
C ALA A 352 7.04 -34.41 -2.21
N LEU A 353 5.82 -34.35 -2.76
CA LEU A 353 4.73 -33.56 -2.17
C LEU A 353 4.01 -34.43 -1.13
N ILE A 354 3.98 -33.99 0.12
CA ILE A 354 3.41 -34.72 1.25
C ILE A 354 2.22 -33.95 1.81
N SER A 355 1.03 -34.54 1.75
CA SER A 355 -0.21 -33.94 2.24
C SER A 355 -0.63 -34.45 3.63
N GLN A 356 0.01 -35.52 4.09
CA GLN A 356 -0.26 -36.13 5.39
C GLN A 356 0.18 -35.19 6.52
N PRO A 357 -0.64 -35.00 7.57
CA PRO A 357 -0.26 -34.20 8.73
C PRO A 357 1.03 -34.72 9.38
N ILE A 358 1.89 -33.81 9.81
CA ILE A 358 3.05 -34.14 10.66
C ILE A 358 2.53 -34.40 12.07
N VAL A 359 2.92 -35.54 12.65
CA VAL A 359 2.58 -35.91 14.02
C VAL A 359 3.68 -35.48 14.97
N SER A 360 4.93 -35.85 14.67
CA SER A 360 6.07 -35.56 15.51
C SER A 360 7.37 -35.45 14.70
N VAL A 361 8.35 -34.83 15.33
CA VAL A 361 9.74 -34.75 14.89
C VAL A 361 10.60 -35.37 15.98
N ASP A 362 11.59 -36.16 15.60
CA ASP A 362 12.59 -36.66 16.53
C ASP A 362 13.97 -36.05 16.24
N THR A 363 15.02 -36.62 16.84
CA THR A 363 16.39 -36.12 16.64
C THR A 363 16.90 -36.12 15.19
N LYS A 364 16.26 -36.83 14.26
CA LYS A 364 16.74 -37.11 12.90
C LYS A 364 15.70 -36.91 11.80
N GLY A 365 14.41 -36.86 12.10
CA GLY A 365 13.40 -36.88 11.05
C GLY A 365 11.97 -36.57 11.50
N ILE A 366 11.06 -36.72 10.54
CA ILE A 366 9.65 -36.36 10.64
C ILE A 366 8.79 -37.63 10.51
N THR A 367 7.80 -37.78 11.39
CA THR A 367 6.76 -38.81 11.29
C THR A 367 5.43 -38.19 10.89
N THR A 368 4.81 -38.72 9.83
CA THR A 368 3.48 -38.31 9.38
C THR A 368 2.37 -39.21 9.92
N ALA A 369 1.12 -38.76 9.84
CA ALA A 369 -0.05 -39.44 10.41
C ALA A 369 -0.37 -40.81 9.78
N ASP A 370 0.18 -41.10 8.61
CA ASP A 370 0.16 -42.41 7.96
C ASP A 370 1.22 -43.39 8.52
N GLY A 371 1.99 -42.97 9.53
CA GLY A 371 3.04 -43.77 10.17
C GLY A 371 4.37 -43.76 9.42
N VAL A 372 4.50 -42.99 8.34
CA VAL A 372 5.74 -42.95 7.54
C VAL A 372 6.76 -42.02 8.20
N TYR A 373 7.95 -42.56 8.49
CA TYR A 373 9.09 -41.83 9.00
C TYR A 373 10.04 -41.42 7.87
N ARG A 374 10.47 -40.15 7.85
CA ARG A 374 11.40 -39.60 6.85
C ARG A 374 12.56 -38.90 7.54
N GLN A 375 13.76 -39.44 7.33
CA GLN A 375 15.00 -38.83 7.81
C GLN A 375 15.41 -37.68 6.88
N VAL A 376 15.73 -36.53 7.47
CA VAL A 376 16.19 -35.33 6.74
C VAL A 376 17.38 -34.71 7.44
N ASP A 377 18.22 -34.01 6.67
CA ASP A 377 19.39 -33.31 7.18
C ASP A 377 19.02 -31.92 7.73
N ALA A 378 17.96 -31.29 7.21
CA ALA A 378 17.48 -29.98 7.65
C ALA A 378 15.96 -29.84 7.53
N ILE A 379 15.37 -28.99 8.38
CA ILE A 379 13.96 -28.63 8.36
C ILE A 379 13.83 -27.13 8.13
N ILE A 380 13.08 -26.75 7.09
CA ILE A 380 12.75 -25.38 6.73
C ILE A 380 11.26 -25.14 6.99
N CYS A 381 10.94 -24.33 7.98
CA CYS A 381 9.58 -23.91 8.29
C CYS A 381 9.22 -22.65 7.49
N ALA A 382 8.41 -22.82 6.44
CA ALA A 382 7.78 -21.76 5.67
C ALA A 382 6.33 -21.54 6.15
N THR A 383 6.18 -21.40 7.47
CA THR A 383 4.89 -21.49 8.17
C THR A 383 4.16 -20.16 8.36
N GLY A 384 4.75 -19.06 7.88
CA GLY A 384 4.16 -17.72 7.89
C GLY A 384 4.39 -16.97 9.19
N PHE A 385 3.49 -16.01 9.46
CA PHE A 385 3.59 -15.06 10.57
C PHE A 385 2.45 -15.26 11.58
N GLU A 386 2.60 -14.66 12.76
CA GLU A 386 1.56 -14.57 13.77
C GLU A 386 0.65 -13.37 13.46
N THR A 387 -0.57 -13.64 13.00
CA THR A 387 -1.49 -12.60 12.49
C THR A 387 -2.71 -12.37 13.38
N SER A 388 -2.69 -12.83 14.63
CA SER A 388 -3.82 -12.61 15.53
C SER A 388 -3.99 -11.11 15.84
N PRO A 389 -5.20 -10.54 15.77
CA PRO A 389 -5.39 -9.08 15.95
C PRO A 389 -4.96 -8.48 17.30
N GLY A 390 -4.76 -9.29 18.34
CA GLY A 390 -4.32 -8.86 19.68
C GLY A 390 -2.82 -8.98 19.96
N GLN A 391 -2.00 -9.06 18.91
CA GLN A 391 -0.54 -9.24 19.01
C GLN A 391 0.20 -7.90 19.11
N GLY A 392 1.54 -7.96 19.22
CA GLY A 392 2.39 -6.80 19.44
C GLY A 392 2.52 -6.42 20.92
N PHE A 393 2.80 -5.14 21.18
CA PHE A 393 2.99 -4.60 22.52
C PHE A 393 1.71 -3.92 23.03
N PRO A 394 1.46 -3.87 24.36
CA PRO A 394 0.29 -3.21 24.91
C PRO A 394 0.26 -1.70 24.60
N ILE A 395 -0.90 -1.23 24.14
CA ILE A 395 -1.20 0.18 23.90
C ILE A 395 -2.44 0.51 24.72
N TYR A 396 -2.30 1.40 25.70
CA TYR A 396 -3.37 1.80 26.61
C TYR A 396 -3.90 3.17 26.22
N GLY A 397 -5.18 3.24 25.82
CA GLY A 397 -5.89 4.47 25.52
C GLY A 397 -6.53 5.10 26.77
N GLU A 398 -7.60 5.85 26.54
CA GLU A 398 -8.45 6.42 27.60
C GLU A 398 -8.96 5.34 28.55
N ASP A 399 -9.16 5.70 29.83
CA ASP A 399 -9.63 4.82 30.90
C ASP A 399 -8.81 3.52 31.07
N GLY A 400 -7.56 3.50 30.56
CA GLY A 400 -6.70 2.32 30.58
C GLY A 400 -7.11 1.20 29.62
N VAL A 401 -7.97 1.47 28.62
CA VAL A 401 -8.39 0.46 27.63
C VAL A 401 -7.20 -0.05 26.84
N ASN A 402 -6.95 -1.37 26.87
CA ASN A 402 -5.88 -2.02 26.12
C ASN A 402 -6.31 -2.37 24.69
N LEU A 403 -5.62 -1.83 23.68
CA LEU A 403 -5.91 -2.07 22.26
C LEU A 403 -5.85 -3.55 21.90
N ARG A 404 -4.87 -4.29 22.44
CA ARG A 404 -4.67 -5.71 22.14
C ARG A 404 -5.86 -6.55 22.60
N GLU A 405 -6.38 -6.26 23.79
CA GLU A 405 -7.56 -6.93 24.33
C GLU A 405 -8.81 -6.58 23.53
N LYS A 406 -8.98 -5.29 23.18
CA LYS A 406 -10.06 -4.82 22.31
C LYS A 406 -10.05 -5.56 20.97
N TYR A 407 -8.88 -5.66 20.32
CA TYR A 407 -8.73 -6.32 19.02
C TYR A 407 -8.81 -7.83 19.09
N ALA A 408 -8.35 -8.47 20.18
CA ALA A 408 -8.51 -9.90 20.40
C ALA A 408 -9.98 -10.35 20.47
N VAL A 409 -10.89 -9.45 20.81
CA VAL A 409 -12.35 -9.69 20.74
C VAL A 409 -12.85 -9.44 19.31
N ARG A 410 -12.69 -8.21 18.82
CA ARG A 410 -12.99 -7.81 17.44
C ARG A 410 -12.15 -6.58 17.09
N PRO A 411 -11.27 -6.65 16.09
CA PRO A 411 -10.63 -5.44 15.60
C PRO A 411 -11.67 -4.55 14.93
N LYS A 412 -11.88 -3.35 15.45
CA LYS A 412 -12.78 -2.34 14.89
C LYS A 412 -12.03 -1.03 14.74
N THR A 413 -12.11 -0.45 13.56
CA THR A 413 -11.37 0.75 13.17
C THR A 413 -12.27 1.71 12.42
N TYR A 414 -11.86 2.96 12.32
CA TYR A 414 -12.32 3.89 11.30
C TYR A 414 -11.28 3.92 10.17
N LEU A 415 -11.71 3.55 8.96
CA LEU A 415 -10.90 3.50 7.73
C LEU A 415 -9.58 2.71 7.83
N GLY A 416 -9.48 1.82 8.81
CA GLY A 416 -8.29 1.03 9.11
C GLY A 416 -7.08 1.83 9.63
N LEU A 417 -7.28 3.11 9.99
CA LEU A 417 -6.21 3.97 10.51
C LEU A 417 -6.30 4.20 12.02
N CYS A 418 -7.49 4.29 12.61
CA CYS A 418 -7.62 4.64 14.03
C CYS A 418 -8.87 3.99 14.65
N THR A 419 -9.05 4.11 15.97
CA THR A 419 -10.22 3.59 16.69
C THR A 419 -10.58 4.50 17.85
N ASN A 420 -11.81 4.44 18.33
CA ASN A 420 -12.29 5.26 19.45
C ASN A 420 -11.59 4.84 20.77
N ASN A 421 -11.46 5.78 21.71
CA ASN A 421 -10.72 5.68 22.98
C ASN A 421 -9.19 5.71 22.86
N PHE A 422 -8.67 6.10 21.70
CA PHE A 422 -7.23 6.23 21.46
C PHE A 422 -6.98 7.57 20.75
N PRO A 423 -7.05 8.71 21.46
CA PRO A 423 -6.81 10.02 20.87
C PRO A 423 -5.41 10.12 20.29
N ASN A 424 -5.27 10.84 19.18
CA ASN A 424 -4.00 11.08 18.49
C ASN A 424 -3.23 9.78 18.15
N PHE A 425 -3.92 8.66 18.03
CA PHE A 425 -3.33 7.37 17.68
C PHE A 425 -3.75 6.94 16.27
N PHE A 426 -2.75 6.60 15.45
CA PHE A 426 -2.97 6.09 14.10
C PHE A 426 -2.16 4.83 13.81
N GLN A 427 -2.59 4.08 12.81
CA GLN A 427 -1.96 2.85 12.36
C GLN A 427 -1.77 2.92 10.85
N SER A 428 -0.54 2.65 10.40
CA SER A 428 -0.30 2.24 9.03
C SER A 428 -0.51 0.74 8.94
N LEU A 429 -1.33 0.31 7.97
CA LEU A 429 -1.68 -1.10 7.78
C LEU A 429 -2.41 -1.71 9.01
N GLY A 430 -3.31 -0.95 9.63
CA GLY A 430 -4.20 -1.44 10.68
C GLY A 430 -5.26 -2.43 10.15
N PRO A 431 -6.15 -2.95 11.02
CA PRO A 431 -7.25 -3.80 10.59
C PRO A 431 -8.06 -3.18 9.44
N ASN A 432 -8.49 -4.02 8.51
CA ASN A 432 -9.28 -3.63 7.34
C ASN A 432 -8.63 -2.53 6.45
N SER A 433 -7.31 -2.56 6.29
CA SER A 433 -6.57 -1.60 5.44
C SER A 433 -5.63 -2.25 4.41
N PHE A 434 -5.44 -3.57 4.43
CA PHE A 434 -4.62 -4.27 3.44
C PHE A 434 -5.33 -4.39 2.09
N GLN A 435 -4.53 -4.46 1.03
CA GLN A 435 -4.99 -4.70 -0.34
C GLN A 435 -5.57 -6.10 -0.50
N GLY A 436 -6.84 -6.17 -0.90
CA GLY A 436 -7.43 -7.41 -1.43
C GLY A 436 -7.07 -7.61 -2.91
N ALA A 437 -7.14 -6.54 -3.69
CA ALA A 437 -6.77 -6.50 -5.11
C ALA A 437 -6.09 -5.17 -5.46
N GLY A 438 -5.27 -5.21 -6.51
CA GLY A 438 -4.40 -4.10 -6.91
C GLY A 438 -3.12 -4.02 -6.07
N THR A 439 -2.59 -2.81 -5.89
CA THR A 439 -1.26 -2.57 -5.28
C THR A 439 -1.36 -1.94 -3.89
N LEU A 440 -0.54 -2.42 -2.96
CA LEU A 440 -0.51 -1.92 -1.57
C LEU A 440 0.19 -0.57 -1.44
N LEU A 441 1.25 -0.34 -2.23
CA LEU A 441 2.12 0.82 -2.04
C LEU A 441 1.36 2.13 -2.21
N VAL A 442 0.49 2.24 -3.21
CA VAL A 442 -0.35 3.44 -3.41
C VAL A 442 -1.36 3.66 -2.27
N MET A 443 -1.83 2.58 -1.63
CA MET A 443 -2.67 2.69 -0.44
C MET A 443 -1.86 3.22 0.75
N MET A 444 -0.64 2.71 0.93
CA MET A 444 0.27 3.19 1.97
C MET A 444 0.64 4.65 1.77
N GLU A 445 1.00 5.06 0.54
CA GLU A 445 1.26 6.46 0.20
C GLU A 445 0.06 7.35 0.57
N GLN A 446 -1.15 6.96 0.14
CA GLN A 446 -2.33 7.77 0.41
C GLN A 446 -2.68 7.81 1.91
N ALA A 447 -2.49 6.73 2.65
CA ALA A 447 -2.70 6.69 4.10
C ALA A 447 -1.81 7.73 4.82
N HIS A 448 -0.54 7.85 4.40
CA HIS A 448 0.38 8.82 4.99
C HIS A 448 0.05 10.25 4.57
N LYS A 449 -0.39 10.49 3.33
CA LYS A 449 -0.93 11.81 2.90
C LYS A 449 -2.17 12.21 3.71
N TYR A 450 -3.07 11.27 4.00
CA TYR A 450 -4.24 11.50 4.84
C TYR A 450 -3.83 11.88 6.27
N MET A 451 -2.90 11.12 6.89
CA MET A 451 -2.37 11.45 8.21
C MET A 451 -1.61 12.78 8.22
N ALA A 452 -0.89 13.12 7.15
CA ALA A 452 -0.18 14.39 7.02
C ALA A 452 -1.14 15.60 7.04
N GLN A 453 -2.33 15.48 6.44
CA GLN A 453 -3.39 16.50 6.55
C GLN A 453 -3.85 16.69 8.00
N ILE A 454 -3.96 15.59 8.77
CA ILE A 454 -4.28 15.64 10.20
C ILE A 454 -3.19 16.35 10.99
N LEU A 455 -1.92 15.94 10.82
CA LEU A 455 -0.79 16.56 11.50
C LEU A 455 -0.69 18.06 11.17
N ARG A 456 -0.93 18.43 9.92
CA ARG A 456 -1.01 19.84 9.50
C ARG A 456 -2.12 20.58 10.24
N ARG A 457 -3.32 20.00 10.34
CA ARG A 457 -4.42 20.61 11.11
C ARG A 457 -4.08 20.72 12.60
N MET A 458 -3.39 19.75 13.17
CA MET A 458 -2.89 19.80 14.56
C MET A 458 -1.87 20.91 14.77
N ALA A 459 -0.92 21.06 13.85
CA ALA A 459 0.15 22.04 13.95
C ALA A 459 -0.33 23.48 13.74
N TYR A 460 -1.14 23.74 12.72
CA TYR A 460 -1.55 25.10 12.34
C TYR A 460 -2.97 25.47 12.82
N GLY A 461 -3.85 24.49 12.94
CA GLY A 461 -5.28 24.68 13.24
C GLY A 461 -5.66 24.64 14.71
N ASP A 462 -4.68 24.76 15.62
CA ASP A 462 -4.87 24.79 17.07
C ASP A 462 -5.57 23.54 17.65
N LEU A 463 -5.39 22.39 17.01
CA LEU A 463 -6.05 21.14 17.41
C LEU A 463 -5.16 20.35 18.39
N LYS A 464 -5.71 20.06 19.57
CA LYS A 464 -5.07 19.35 20.68
C LYS A 464 -5.26 17.84 20.57
N THR A 465 -6.51 17.39 20.44
CA THR A 465 -6.84 15.98 20.31
C THR A 465 -7.76 15.72 19.11
N ILE A 466 -7.57 14.54 18.50
CA ILE A 466 -8.43 14.01 17.45
C ILE A 466 -8.66 12.52 17.68
N GLN A 467 -9.91 12.08 17.59
CA GLN A 467 -10.26 10.66 17.56
C GLN A 467 -11.54 10.40 16.76
N PRO A 468 -11.70 9.21 16.15
CA PRO A 468 -12.91 8.93 15.38
C PRO A 468 -14.12 8.81 16.32
N LYS A 469 -15.26 9.37 15.90
CA LYS A 469 -16.54 9.14 16.59
C LYS A 469 -16.79 7.65 16.69
N LYS A 470 -17.19 7.15 17.87
CA LYS A 470 -17.53 5.73 18.09
C LYS A 470 -18.51 5.19 17.05
N ARG A 471 -19.51 5.99 16.68
CA ARG A 471 -20.47 5.70 15.59
C ARG A 471 -19.78 5.34 14.28
N GLN A 472 -18.73 6.06 13.89
CA GLN A 472 -18.08 5.86 12.60
C GLN A 472 -17.17 4.63 12.59
N VAL A 473 -16.58 4.26 13.72
CA VAL A 473 -15.89 2.98 13.90
C VAL A 473 -16.86 1.80 13.68
N GLU A 474 -18.06 1.87 14.26
CA GLU A 474 -19.09 0.84 14.10
C GLU A 474 -19.68 0.81 12.68
N ASN A 475 -19.93 1.97 12.08
CA ASN A 475 -20.41 2.07 10.69
C ASN A 475 -19.43 1.45 9.69
N PHE A 476 -18.14 1.78 9.80
CA PHE A 476 -17.12 1.21 8.93
C PHE A 476 -16.98 -0.31 9.14
N THR A 477 -17.02 -0.76 10.40
CA THR A 477 -17.01 -2.21 10.72
C THR A 477 -18.20 -2.93 10.07
N SER A 478 -19.40 -2.36 10.19
CA SER A 478 -20.62 -2.92 9.60
C SER A 478 -20.57 -2.93 8.07
N TYR A 479 -20.02 -1.87 7.48
CA TYR A 479 -19.78 -1.80 6.04
C TYR A 479 -18.82 -2.90 5.57
N CYS A 480 -17.69 -3.10 6.26
CA CYS A 480 -16.73 -4.16 5.95
C CYS A 480 -17.40 -5.54 5.99
N ASP A 481 -18.11 -5.84 7.09
CA ASP A 481 -18.80 -7.10 7.26
C ASP A 481 -19.77 -7.38 6.11
N LYS A 482 -20.56 -6.37 5.72
CA LYS A 482 -21.54 -6.49 4.64
C LYS A 482 -20.88 -6.63 3.27
N TYR A 483 -19.82 -5.85 3.02
CA TYR A 483 -19.08 -5.86 1.76
C TYR A 483 -18.50 -7.26 1.48
N PHE A 484 -17.89 -7.89 2.47
CA PHE A 484 -17.18 -9.16 2.28
C PHE A 484 -18.08 -10.37 2.08
N GLU A 485 -19.38 -10.30 2.41
CA GLU A 485 -20.35 -11.39 2.19
C GLU A 485 -20.38 -11.90 0.74
N ASN A 486 -20.15 -11.02 -0.24
CA ASN A 486 -20.23 -11.35 -1.67
C ASN A 486 -18.85 -11.50 -2.34
N THR A 487 -17.81 -11.76 -1.55
CA THR A 487 -16.43 -11.83 -2.04
C THR A 487 -15.83 -13.21 -1.85
N VAL A 488 -14.79 -13.52 -2.62
CA VAL A 488 -14.07 -14.79 -2.51
C VAL A 488 -13.47 -15.02 -1.12
N TYR A 489 -13.22 -13.96 -0.34
CA TYR A 489 -12.56 -14.02 0.97
C TYR A 489 -13.40 -14.70 2.05
N THR A 490 -14.71 -14.82 1.87
CA THR A 490 -15.63 -15.51 2.79
C THR A 490 -16.01 -16.91 2.32
N ALA A 491 -15.43 -17.39 1.20
CA ALA A 491 -15.73 -18.68 0.60
C ALA A 491 -15.03 -19.90 1.27
N GLY A 492 -14.82 -19.83 2.59
CA GLY A 492 -14.40 -20.98 3.40
C GLY A 492 -12.92 -21.38 3.34
N CYS A 493 -12.04 -20.61 2.69
CA CYS A 493 -10.60 -20.91 2.73
C CYS A 493 -9.94 -20.35 4.00
N ALA A 494 -8.97 -21.10 4.56
CA ALA A 494 -8.18 -20.63 5.70
C ALA A 494 -7.14 -19.60 5.25
N SER A 495 -7.31 -18.33 5.62
CA SER A 495 -6.43 -17.21 5.25
C SER A 495 -6.09 -16.37 6.47
N TRP A 496 -4.91 -15.74 6.48
CA TRP A 496 -4.59 -14.71 7.49
C TRP A 496 -5.45 -13.46 7.35
N TYR A 497 -6.20 -13.32 6.24
CA TYR A 497 -7.17 -12.25 6.04
C TYR A 497 -8.32 -12.26 7.04
N THR A 498 -8.61 -13.43 7.62
CA THR A 498 -9.79 -13.64 8.46
C THR A 498 -9.41 -13.93 9.91
N THR A 499 -10.27 -13.48 10.81
CA THR A 499 -10.18 -13.80 12.25
C THR A 499 -11.41 -14.57 12.66
N LYS A 500 -11.20 -15.69 13.38
CA LYS A 500 -12.28 -16.36 14.10
C LYS A 500 -12.55 -15.58 15.39
N LEU A 501 -13.70 -14.93 15.47
CA LEU A 501 -14.05 -14.10 16.61
C LEU A 501 -14.39 -14.96 17.82
N LYS A 502 -14.18 -14.41 19.02
CA LYS A 502 -14.70 -15.02 20.26
C LYS A 502 -16.22 -14.89 20.26
N ASP A 503 -16.91 -15.97 20.60
CA ASP A 503 -18.34 -15.94 20.81
C ASP A 503 -18.64 -15.16 22.11
N PRO A 504 -19.38 -14.03 22.04
CA PRO A 504 -19.71 -13.25 23.24
C PRO A 504 -20.61 -14.01 24.22
N THR A 505 -21.25 -15.12 23.81
CA THR A 505 -22.09 -15.97 24.65
C THR A 505 -21.36 -17.16 25.28
N GLY A 506 -20.12 -17.43 24.86
CA GLY A 506 -19.31 -18.55 25.37
C GLY A 506 -19.78 -19.96 24.93
N ALA A 507 -20.77 -20.07 24.04
CA ALA A 507 -21.37 -21.34 23.60
C ALA A 507 -20.56 -22.07 22.50
N GLY A 508 -19.63 -21.37 21.83
CA GLY A 508 -18.65 -21.96 20.93
C GLY A 508 -18.96 -21.76 19.45
N ASN A 509 -17.90 -21.51 18.67
CA ASN A 509 -17.85 -21.12 17.25
C ASN A 509 -18.35 -19.71 16.92
N GLY A 510 -17.65 -18.69 17.43
CA GLY A 510 -17.80 -17.32 16.94
C GLY A 510 -17.51 -17.20 15.45
N ALA A 511 -18.17 -16.24 14.80
CA ALA A 511 -18.12 -16.06 13.36
C ALA A 511 -16.70 -15.74 12.85
N THR A 512 -16.36 -16.26 11.67
CA THR A 512 -15.14 -15.87 10.95
C THR A 512 -15.43 -14.60 10.14
N LYS A 513 -14.65 -13.54 10.35
CA LYS A 513 -14.79 -12.26 9.64
C LYS A 513 -13.50 -11.87 8.93
N VAL A 514 -13.61 -11.16 7.81
CA VAL A 514 -12.45 -10.57 7.13
C VAL A 514 -12.03 -9.31 7.90
N THR A 515 -10.84 -9.36 8.49
CA THR A 515 -10.35 -8.31 9.40
C THR A 515 -9.07 -7.64 8.92
N ALA A 516 -8.40 -8.19 7.90
CA ALA A 516 -7.17 -7.59 7.38
C ALA A 516 -7.43 -6.63 6.21
N LEU A 517 -8.36 -6.99 5.33
CA LEU A 517 -8.50 -6.36 4.02
C LEU A 517 -9.40 -5.13 4.03
N TRP A 518 -9.03 -4.15 3.21
CA TRP A 518 -9.86 -3.01 2.83
C TRP A 518 -11.09 -3.47 2.03
N PRO A 519 -12.29 -2.96 2.32
CA PRO A 519 -13.51 -3.31 1.60
C PRO A 519 -13.63 -2.57 0.25
N GLY A 520 -12.65 -2.75 -0.65
CA GLY A 520 -12.59 -2.06 -1.93
C GLY A 520 -11.33 -2.36 -2.74
N SER A 521 -11.16 -1.71 -3.90
CA SER A 521 -9.91 -1.73 -4.66
C SER A 521 -8.88 -0.75 -4.11
N SER A 522 -7.60 -0.88 -4.50
CA SER A 522 -6.56 0.10 -4.15
C SER A 522 -6.88 1.50 -4.70
N VAL A 523 -7.42 1.63 -5.92
CA VAL A 523 -7.82 2.94 -6.45
C VAL A 523 -9.03 3.53 -5.72
N HIS A 524 -9.96 2.70 -5.24
CA HIS A 524 -11.04 3.15 -4.36
C HIS A 524 -10.47 3.68 -3.03
N TYR A 525 -9.51 2.98 -2.44
CA TYR A 525 -8.82 3.46 -1.22
C TYR A 525 -8.19 4.84 -1.46
N VAL A 526 -7.45 5.00 -2.56
CA VAL A 526 -6.80 6.27 -2.89
C VAL A 526 -7.81 7.43 -2.93
N ARG A 527 -8.97 7.22 -3.56
CA ARG A 527 -10.04 8.23 -3.61
C ARG A 527 -10.74 8.45 -2.27
N ALA A 528 -11.04 7.38 -1.54
CA ALA A 528 -11.69 7.46 -0.24
C ALA A 528 -10.83 8.21 0.80
N MET A 529 -9.51 8.19 0.63
CA MET A 529 -8.52 8.77 1.53
C MET A 529 -7.90 10.07 0.98
N GLU A 530 -8.49 10.67 -0.07
CA GLU A 530 -7.97 11.88 -0.71
C GLU A 530 -8.04 13.10 0.23
N SER A 531 -9.09 13.18 1.05
CA SER A 531 -9.29 14.28 2.01
C SER A 531 -9.84 13.77 3.34
N VAL A 532 -9.41 14.41 4.43
CA VAL A 532 -9.92 14.12 5.78
C VAL A 532 -11.38 14.54 5.90
N ARG A 533 -12.23 13.61 6.32
CA ARG A 533 -13.64 13.85 6.66
C ARG A 533 -13.73 14.32 8.11
N TRP A 534 -13.45 15.60 8.35
CA TRP A 534 -13.40 16.16 9.71
C TRP A 534 -14.68 15.93 10.53
N GLU A 535 -15.84 15.86 9.86
CA GLU A 535 -17.14 15.59 10.49
C GLU A 535 -17.25 14.18 11.12
N ASP A 536 -16.35 13.26 10.78
CA ASP A 536 -16.29 11.91 11.34
C ASP A 536 -15.47 11.82 12.64
N TYR A 537 -14.78 12.89 13.00
CA TYR A 537 -13.93 12.97 14.20
C TYR A 537 -14.57 13.79 15.32
N GLU A 538 -14.15 13.48 16.53
CA GLU A 538 -14.24 14.33 17.72
C GLU A 538 -12.93 15.11 17.80
N LEU A 539 -13.03 16.44 17.96
CA LEU A 539 -11.94 17.39 17.90
C LEU A 539 -11.95 18.25 19.17
N GLU A 540 -10.79 18.41 19.80
CA GLU A 540 -10.58 19.31 20.93
C GLU A 540 -9.48 20.31 20.58
N ASN A 541 -9.73 21.60 20.76
CA ASN A 541 -8.75 22.65 20.50
C ASN A 541 -7.80 22.84 21.70
N VAL A 542 -6.64 23.46 21.45
CA VAL A 542 -5.70 23.85 22.50
C VAL A 542 -6.22 25.07 23.24
N ASP A 543 -6.64 26.11 22.51
CA ASP A 543 -7.31 27.28 23.09
C ASP A 543 -8.76 26.92 23.49
N THR A 544 -9.24 27.55 24.56
CA THR A 544 -10.65 27.44 24.97
C THR A 544 -11.58 28.19 24.02
N SER A 545 -11.04 29.08 23.19
CA SER A 545 -11.71 29.75 22.10
C SER A 545 -11.71 28.91 20.83
N ASP A 546 -12.89 28.72 20.23
CA ASP A 546 -13.03 28.12 18.90
C ASP A 546 -12.30 28.91 17.78
N PHE A 547 -11.83 30.12 18.09
CA PHE A 547 -11.09 31.00 17.18
C PHE A 547 -9.57 31.00 17.43
N GLY A 548 -9.04 30.13 18.31
CA GLY A 548 -7.61 30.02 18.61
C GLY A 548 -6.74 29.79 17.37
N TRP A 549 -7.24 29.04 16.38
CA TRP A 549 -6.57 28.78 15.10
C TRP A 549 -6.26 30.04 14.28
N PHE A 550 -6.98 31.15 14.51
CA PHE A 550 -6.79 32.39 13.76
C PHE A 550 -5.47 33.09 14.10
N GLY A 551 -4.89 32.79 15.26
CA GLY A 551 -3.66 33.43 15.71
C GLY A 551 -3.84 34.91 16.08
N ASN A 552 -2.76 35.66 15.98
CA ASN A 552 -2.67 37.08 16.36
C ASN A 552 -3.00 38.06 15.22
N GLY A 553 -3.52 37.56 14.10
CA GLY A 553 -3.82 38.35 12.90
C GLY A 553 -2.62 38.70 12.02
N ARG A 554 -1.48 38.03 12.19
CA ARG A 554 -0.26 38.19 11.37
C ARG A 554 0.17 36.86 10.74
N THR A 555 1.05 36.93 9.75
CA THR A 555 1.86 35.81 9.24
C THR A 555 3.28 35.84 9.79
N VAL A 556 4.02 34.73 9.69
CA VAL A 556 5.44 34.64 10.09
C VAL A 556 6.28 35.67 9.34
N GLY A 557 6.01 35.87 8.05
CA GLY A 557 6.71 36.86 7.23
C GLY A 557 6.51 38.31 7.69
N GLU A 558 5.41 38.60 8.40
CA GLU A 558 5.12 39.92 8.97
C GLU A 558 5.74 40.13 10.35
N VAL A 559 6.30 39.10 10.99
CA VAL A 559 6.94 39.22 12.31
C VAL A 559 8.34 39.81 12.16
N GLY A 560 8.54 41.02 12.70
CA GLY A 560 9.80 41.77 12.60
C GLY A 560 9.79 42.82 11.48
N ALA A 561 10.93 43.48 11.26
CA ALA A 561 11.10 44.39 10.12
C ALA A 561 11.58 43.57 8.92
N THR A 562 10.65 42.94 8.19
CA THR A 562 11.04 42.13 7.02
C THR A 562 11.54 43.02 5.88
N GLN A 563 12.72 42.68 5.34
CA GLN A 563 13.25 43.19 4.07
C GLN A 563 13.12 42.15 2.95
N ASP A 564 12.52 41.00 3.25
CA ASP A 564 12.33 39.92 2.30
C ASP A 564 10.97 40.10 1.61
N ALA A 565 11.01 40.50 0.34
CA ALA A 565 9.81 40.65 -0.47
C ALA A 565 9.05 39.32 -0.57
N GLU A 566 9.77 38.21 -0.67
CA GLU A 566 9.18 36.89 -0.87
C GLU A 566 8.31 36.47 0.32
N ALA A 567 8.75 36.79 1.54
CA ALA A 567 7.99 36.55 2.77
C ALA A 567 6.59 37.20 2.77
N LEU A 568 6.38 38.26 1.97
CA LEU A 568 5.10 38.97 1.86
C LEU A 568 4.41 38.77 0.51
N THR A 569 5.09 38.25 -0.52
CA THR A 569 4.56 38.15 -1.89
C THR A 569 4.51 36.73 -2.46
N TRP A 570 4.82 35.69 -1.68
CA TRP A 570 4.84 34.28 -2.11
C TRP A 570 3.59 33.80 -2.85
N TYR A 571 2.43 34.40 -2.58
CA TYR A 571 1.17 34.05 -3.24
C TYR A 571 1.18 34.40 -4.74
N LEU A 572 2.16 35.18 -5.22
CA LEU A 572 2.37 35.47 -6.63
C LEU A 572 3.23 34.43 -7.36
N ASN A 573 3.88 33.49 -6.66
CA ASN A 573 4.80 32.51 -7.27
C ASN A 573 4.13 31.54 -8.24
N GLN A 574 2.80 31.38 -8.14
CA GLN A 574 2.01 30.51 -9.01
C GLN A 574 1.24 31.30 -10.08
N THR A 575 1.62 32.56 -10.30
CA THR A 575 0.97 33.39 -11.32
C THR A 575 1.27 32.83 -12.71
N ASN A 576 0.24 32.32 -13.38
CA ASN A 576 0.30 31.96 -14.80
C ASN A 576 -0.12 33.17 -15.64
N PHE A 577 0.55 33.40 -16.76
CA PHE A 577 0.20 34.47 -17.68
C PHE A 577 -0.88 34.02 -18.66
N LEU A 578 -1.93 34.82 -18.82
CA LEU A 578 -3.03 34.54 -19.76
C LEU A 578 -2.59 34.47 -21.23
N GLY A 579 -1.39 34.95 -21.58
CA GLY A 579 -0.83 34.89 -22.93
C GLY A 579 -0.43 33.48 -23.39
N ASP A 580 -0.23 32.55 -22.45
CA ASP A 580 0.21 31.17 -22.73
C ASP A 580 -0.98 30.21 -22.93
N LEU A 581 -2.04 30.70 -23.58
CA LEU A 581 -3.14 29.86 -24.05
C LEU A 581 -2.67 29.01 -25.23
N ASN A 582 -2.00 27.91 -24.95
CA ASN A 582 -1.76 26.86 -25.92
C ASN A 582 -3.09 26.09 -26.11
N VAL A 583 -3.86 26.46 -27.13
CA VAL A 583 -5.26 26.01 -27.37
C VAL A 583 -5.34 24.54 -27.88
N ASP A 584 -4.25 23.78 -27.85
CA ASP A 584 -4.23 22.35 -28.23
C ASP A 584 -4.34 21.39 -27.02
N ARG A 585 -5.12 21.72 -25.99
CA ARG A 585 -5.39 20.79 -24.87
C ARG A 585 -6.79 20.20 -24.94
N ASN A 586 -6.85 18.89 -25.18
CA ASN A 586 -8.00 18.05 -24.85
C ASN A 586 -8.48 18.36 -23.41
N ALA A 587 -9.76 18.69 -23.28
CA ALA A 587 -10.41 19.24 -22.08
C ALA A 587 -10.43 18.30 -20.86
N SER A 588 -9.28 18.01 -20.25
CA SER A 588 -9.18 17.22 -19.01
C SER A 588 -8.25 17.80 -17.93
N GLU A 589 -7.59 18.93 -18.19
CA GLU A 589 -6.62 19.52 -17.24
C GLU A 589 -7.03 20.88 -16.64
N ILE A 590 -8.31 21.28 -16.71
CA ILE A 590 -8.78 22.51 -16.05
C ILE A 590 -9.57 22.14 -14.80
N ILE A 591 -8.90 21.53 -13.81
CA ILE A 591 -9.30 21.61 -12.41
C ILE A 591 -8.01 21.72 -11.60
N PRO A 592 -7.79 22.81 -10.84
CA PRO A 592 -6.69 22.85 -9.88
C PRO A 592 -6.98 21.77 -8.84
N THR A 593 -6.16 20.72 -8.80
CA THR A 593 -6.16 19.82 -7.65
C THR A 593 -5.60 20.62 -6.48
N SER A 594 -6.44 20.86 -5.47
CA SER A 594 -6.07 21.54 -4.25
C SER A 594 -5.03 20.71 -3.50
N ASN A 595 -3.75 20.99 -3.73
CA ASN A 595 -2.62 20.66 -2.85
C ASN A 595 -1.42 21.53 -3.26
N GLY A 596 -1.53 22.84 -3.00
CA GLY A 596 -0.42 23.77 -3.13
C GLY A 596 0.52 23.65 -1.93
N PHE A 597 1.53 22.79 -2.04
CA PHE A 597 2.80 22.93 -1.32
C PHE A 597 3.92 22.52 -2.29
N VAL A 598 4.62 23.53 -2.81
CA VAL A 598 5.74 23.36 -3.74
C VAL A 598 7.02 23.13 -2.94
N GLU A 599 7.86 22.25 -3.48
CA GLU A 599 9.20 21.88 -3.04
C GLU A 599 10.16 23.08 -3.19
N ASP A 600 10.82 23.48 -2.11
CA ASP A 600 11.98 24.39 -2.18
C ASP A 600 13.20 23.61 -2.69
N ASN A 601 13.70 23.97 -3.87
CA ASN A 601 14.98 23.50 -4.39
C ASN A 601 16.00 24.65 -4.52
N LYS A 602 17.24 24.31 -4.14
CA LYS A 602 18.47 25.10 -3.94
C LYS A 602 18.91 26.04 -5.10
N PRO A 603 19.81 27.02 -4.85
CA PRO A 603 20.11 28.10 -5.78
C PRO A 603 20.98 27.66 -6.97
N GLN A 604 20.55 27.99 -8.20
CA GLN A 604 21.34 27.81 -9.41
C GLN A 604 22.32 28.98 -9.64
N ARG A 605 23.53 28.62 -10.06
CA ARG A 605 24.61 29.52 -10.53
C ARG A 605 24.15 30.30 -11.77
N GLN A 606 24.45 31.59 -11.79
CA GLN A 606 24.34 32.46 -12.96
C GLN A 606 25.42 32.12 -14.00
N GLU A 607 25.00 31.78 -15.22
CA GLU A 607 25.79 32.01 -16.43
C GLU A 607 25.01 32.95 -17.35
N LYS A 608 25.69 34.03 -17.77
CA LYS A 608 25.21 35.00 -18.75
C LYS A 608 25.28 34.38 -20.15
N VAL A 609 24.25 34.59 -20.96
CA VAL A 609 24.34 34.45 -22.42
C VAL A 609 23.80 35.72 -23.08
N ASP A 610 24.61 36.30 -23.96
CA ASP A 610 24.36 37.53 -24.71
C ASP A 610 23.25 37.35 -25.77
N LEU A 611 22.47 38.41 -25.96
CA LEU A 611 21.42 38.56 -26.97
C LEU A 611 22.02 38.82 -28.35
N LEU A 612 21.54 38.10 -29.36
CA LEU A 612 21.70 38.46 -30.78
C LEU A 612 20.31 38.68 -31.40
N ASP A 613 20.10 39.92 -31.86
CA ASP A 613 18.96 40.40 -32.63
C ASP A 613 18.81 39.65 -33.96
N VAL A 614 17.59 39.22 -34.29
CA VAL A 614 17.14 39.07 -35.68
C VAL A 614 15.71 39.58 -35.83
N THR A 615 15.58 40.59 -36.68
CA THR A 615 14.36 41.32 -37.05
C THR A 615 13.46 40.49 -37.98
N VAL A 616 12.14 40.54 -37.80
CA VAL A 616 11.13 40.06 -38.78
C VAL A 616 10.18 41.21 -39.13
N PRO A 617 9.85 41.47 -40.41
CA PRO A 617 9.11 42.66 -40.80
C PRO A 617 7.60 42.53 -40.56
N ARG A 618 7.03 43.68 -40.22
CA ARG A 618 5.65 44.00 -39.88
C ARG A 618 4.75 44.02 -41.13
N ILE A 619 3.58 43.38 -41.07
CA ILE A 619 2.45 43.63 -41.98
C ILE A 619 1.27 44.07 -41.11
N GLU A 620 0.74 45.26 -41.39
CA GLU A 620 -0.42 45.86 -40.71
C GLU A 620 -1.76 45.38 -41.31
N PRO A 621 -2.89 45.52 -40.56
CA PRO A 621 -4.15 44.85 -40.85
C PRO A 621 -5.16 45.76 -41.58
N GLU A 622 -6.02 45.17 -42.41
CA GLU A 622 -7.25 45.84 -42.88
C GLU A 622 -8.51 44.99 -42.66
N ALA A 623 -9.43 45.60 -41.90
CA ALA A 623 -10.89 45.67 -42.06
C ALA A 623 -11.79 44.41 -41.96
N THR A 624 -12.46 44.31 -40.80
CA THR A 624 -13.93 44.18 -40.56
C THR A 624 -14.81 43.35 -41.50
N HIS A 625 -15.60 42.40 -40.95
CA HIS A 625 -17.06 42.33 -41.09
C HIS A 625 -17.71 41.35 -40.07
N THR A 626 -19.03 41.54 -39.88
CA THR A 626 -19.91 41.28 -38.72
C THR A 626 -20.60 39.91 -38.68
N GLN A 627 -21.18 39.58 -37.50
CA GLN A 627 -22.18 38.52 -37.27
C GLN A 627 -23.39 38.65 -38.21
N ASP A 628 -23.66 37.58 -38.97
CA ASP A 628 -24.97 37.00 -39.30
C ASP A 628 -24.85 36.25 -40.64
N ASP A 629 -25.00 34.91 -40.60
CA ASP A 629 -25.65 34.12 -41.66
C ASP A 629 -25.72 32.64 -41.25
N LEU A 630 -26.77 32.33 -40.46
CA LEU A 630 -27.38 31.00 -40.41
C LEU A 630 -28.27 30.85 -41.65
N ALA A 631 -27.92 29.97 -42.58
CA ALA A 631 -28.83 28.98 -43.18
C ALA A 631 -28.26 28.36 -44.48
N ARG A 632 -28.46 27.04 -44.59
CA ARG A 632 -28.42 26.19 -45.81
C ARG A 632 -27.03 25.79 -46.34
N SER A 633 -26.68 24.54 -46.06
CA SER A 633 -26.17 23.64 -47.11
C SER A 633 -26.56 22.19 -46.82
N GLU A 634 -27.35 21.62 -47.72
CA GLU A 634 -27.51 20.19 -47.88
C GLU A 634 -26.16 19.60 -48.30
N VAL A 635 -25.66 18.59 -47.59
CA VAL A 635 -24.53 17.78 -48.08
C VAL A 635 -25.10 16.48 -48.61
N LYS A 636 -25.02 16.33 -49.94
CA LYS A 636 -25.18 15.06 -50.65
C LYS A 636 -24.10 14.09 -50.19
N VAL A 637 -24.49 12.85 -49.87
CA VAL A 637 -23.56 11.74 -49.66
C VAL A 637 -23.22 11.16 -51.03
N GLU A 638 -21.97 11.35 -51.47
CA GLU A 638 -21.40 10.56 -52.56
C GLU A 638 -20.76 9.28 -51.97
N GLU A 639 -20.99 8.15 -52.63
CA GLU A 639 -20.41 6.85 -52.31
C GLU A 639 -18.88 6.90 -52.36
N LEU A 640 -18.23 6.63 -51.23
CA LEU A 640 -16.79 6.36 -51.19
C LEU A 640 -16.57 4.84 -51.11
N ASP A 641 -16.17 4.27 -52.24
CA ASP A 641 -15.64 2.92 -52.37
C ASP A 641 -14.18 2.91 -51.89
N ILE A 642 -13.90 2.25 -50.76
CA ILE A 642 -12.55 2.15 -50.19
C ILE A 642 -12.11 0.67 -50.25
N GLN A 643 -11.38 0.33 -51.30
CA GLN A 643 -10.51 -0.85 -51.32
C GLN A 643 -9.12 -0.48 -50.79
N SER A 644 -8.61 -1.31 -49.87
CA SER A 644 -7.21 -1.44 -49.35
C SER A 644 -6.80 -0.75 -48.02
N GLN A 645 -6.95 -1.51 -46.91
CA GLN A 645 -6.21 -1.55 -45.60
C GLN A 645 -6.30 -0.36 -44.59
N PRO A 646 -5.96 -0.55 -43.29
CA PRO A 646 -6.79 -1.19 -42.27
C PRO A 646 -7.14 -0.27 -41.06
N LEU A 647 -8.29 -0.54 -40.42
CA LEU A 647 -8.69 -0.19 -39.04
C LEU A 647 -8.48 1.28 -38.59
N ILE A 648 -9.52 2.09 -38.74
CA ILE A 648 -9.66 3.35 -37.99
C ILE A 648 -10.25 3.03 -36.61
N HIS A 649 -9.48 3.27 -35.55
CA HIS A 649 -9.94 3.20 -34.16
C HIS A 649 -10.77 4.44 -33.81
N LEU A 650 -12.07 4.24 -33.55
CA LEU A 650 -12.93 5.25 -32.93
C LEU A 650 -13.62 4.65 -31.70
N ASN A 651 -13.32 5.20 -30.53
CA ASN A 651 -14.07 5.07 -29.28
C ASN A 651 -14.47 3.66 -28.82
N GLY A 652 -13.56 2.68 -28.88
CA GLY A 652 -13.62 1.51 -27.97
C GLY A 652 -14.68 0.44 -28.25
N TRP A 653 -15.24 0.36 -29.47
CA TRP A 653 -16.12 -0.74 -29.87
C TRP A 653 -15.53 -1.51 -31.07
N ASN A 654 -15.41 -2.85 -30.95
CA ASN A 654 -15.08 -3.73 -32.07
C ASN A 654 -16.37 -4.11 -32.80
N VAL A 655 -16.49 -3.77 -34.09
CA VAL A 655 -17.63 -4.19 -34.94
C VAL A 655 -17.12 -5.20 -35.97
N GLU A 656 -17.70 -6.40 -35.97
CA GLU A 656 -17.36 -7.45 -36.94
C GLU A 656 -17.84 -7.13 -38.36
N LYS A 657 -17.12 -7.67 -39.33
CA LYS A 657 -17.30 -7.46 -40.77
C LYS A 657 -18.70 -7.94 -41.21
N GLY A 658 -19.54 -7.01 -41.69
CA GLY A 658 -20.89 -7.30 -42.21
C GLY A 658 -22.06 -6.80 -41.36
N THR A 659 -21.81 -6.05 -40.28
CA THR A 659 -22.88 -5.52 -39.41
C THR A 659 -23.54 -4.28 -40.04
N LYS A 660 -24.83 -4.37 -40.36
CA LYS A 660 -25.68 -3.20 -40.70
C LYS A 660 -26.11 -2.51 -39.39
N ILE A 661 -25.75 -1.24 -39.21
CA ILE A 661 -26.20 -0.41 -38.10
C ILE A 661 -27.30 0.53 -38.63
N GLU A 662 -28.56 0.24 -38.28
CA GLU A 662 -29.70 1.07 -38.63
C GLU A 662 -30.07 1.95 -37.41
N SER A 663 -29.54 3.17 -37.39
CA SER A 663 -29.84 4.32 -36.50
C SER A 663 -29.22 4.37 -35.08
N ILE A 664 -28.67 5.55 -34.74
CA ILE A 664 -28.35 6.01 -33.39
C ILE A 664 -29.10 7.35 -33.20
N HIS A 665 -29.94 7.47 -32.17
CA HIS A 665 -30.63 8.71 -31.82
C HIS A 665 -29.94 9.45 -30.65
N HIS A 666 -29.92 10.78 -30.78
CA HIS A 666 -29.30 11.81 -29.94
C HIS A 666 -29.70 11.81 -28.46
N ILE A 667 -28.78 12.29 -27.60
CA ILE A 667 -29.05 13.39 -26.64
C ILE A 667 -27.80 14.28 -26.56
N VAL A 668 -27.94 15.54 -27.00
CA VAL A 668 -27.02 16.66 -26.69
C VAL A 668 -27.78 17.56 -25.72
N THR A 669 -27.16 17.95 -24.61
CA THR A 669 -27.62 19.05 -23.75
C THR A 669 -26.48 20.08 -23.69
N PRO A 670 -26.74 21.39 -23.89
CA PRO A 670 -25.67 22.39 -24.02
C PRO A 670 -25.18 22.87 -22.65
N VAL A 671 -23.88 23.18 -22.59
CA VAL A 671 -23.18 23.89 -21.50
C VAL A 671 -23.28 25.39 -21.73
#